data_AF-A0A1C5NDW5-F1
#
_entry.id   AF-A0A1C5NDW5-F1
#
_cell.length_a   1.000
_cell.length_b   1.000
_cell.length_c   1.000
_cell.angle_alpha   90.00
_cell.angle_beta   90.00
_cell.angle_gamma   90.00
#
_symmetry.space_group_name_H-M   'P 1'
#
loop_
_entity.id
_entity.type
_entity.pdbx_description
1 polymer ?
#
loop_
_entity_poly.entity_id
_entity_poly.type
_entity_poly.pdbx_seq_one_letter_code
_entity_poly.pdbx_strand_id
1 'polypeptide(L)'
;MRKVLREGTWIRLSQGELYKITGTPVGEGGGSIVYPCKKISHFNGKITVSEIDYALKECFPLSAAFVFERREDGEIVSATEDPAAVRYLNSVRKMQMQEQEITGKIYNTAARTIPVISASWEVELSFDEGHTFHLVNNTLTVMTSLESKGKALKSYLSRGEKLSVVQAFQIIKQVLFAVKEVHEAGFLHLDIQDGNVFIKGSLSAEDNLVSLVDFGAARPVCEDGLCPVIRDRALFSTMGFESPEIVGHNDGTLRLGAEADLYSVGYLLLLMLTGKRYTQRELDSANIGLYLSKRKLKKLNCPAHMADKVHQIISKALKKTPEERYHSCEEMLADVSDLIHALQPYKSDLSQVVYDAFICYRHGETDSQAAKILQQKLEHFHIPWMRKNKIKKIRRVFMDEGELSSCSDFGLQIREALKNSGWLIVICSSETKDSPWVNLEIKTFLEFHDRSRILAVVTDGEPEEVFPKELLGSDRTAEVLAADARGETPEQVIRNVKKNVLLKIAAPILGTTYDSLKQRQRNYIIKKYAVIGSLAVLMANAFFLFAMDRNRRIEEQNRRILENRAEDQVALSGELLKEGNREEALQAALEAQEDGDTPVIPEEIYALNSALYSYHHEGNVEGFRPDRQVELENNTTDIGESSPDGKVFFCLDESGIAYFYNMEDWSLQWKCKLEEETSIFIDGKFVSEGKILLFSQNTAYYMDIEQQKCIKRISLKEDDNMLETPVWALHDGMLVFGCESLDGVYVYRYDLNHGSMKKIRLTVDAMDHITSIAISPDGNMLAVSWLDYASGDIWDGGIQTVGLNTGKQTTLEANHVSTIRFISNSEFLTIECENVPFGNSGIDDKKRYREVIYQLEKGKVWENTTHYLRTQYEDSLYADAAVYEDFQFDSEKKADVIFVNLGTHLMIIDRNTYNILCEEDFSYPIVKMAVYDESTVLLGLADGSVERFWMDNHQKIFSVEDRSVGGFLYDSNKKVIIQMKDGTPFLVISQIAQDASMKPAEAQDIKKKIQTEETVEETTEETQVQGTSTKRFAVVGDTSIDVYDGGKKEPFFTIPRNGAEEPLVAFFKRDEQLVVYCNKKVTIWDLASGKNIATQVVDTDSAQKTDILTDPKGRYLALYTKEGQVSISSLDGWLERVLNIYSVDENSQLHPYADIPYAYVDFEKEMVYALGRDDDRYYGIPFYGYGELREKAEQILGARKEKTVDITYISE
;
A
#
# COMPACT_ATOMS: atom_id res chain seq x y z
N MET A 1 2.91 -5.88 9.43
CA MET A 1 2.38 -4.98 10.49
C MET A 1 2.60 -3.55 10.03
N ARG A 2 1.66 -2.63 10.23
CA ARG A 2 1.81 -1.22 9.81
C ARG A 2 2.95 -0.54 10.60
N LYS A 3 3.85 0.17 9.91
CA LYS A 3 4.96 0.91 10.53
C LYS A 3 4.44 2.22 11.12
N VAL A 4 4.39 2.31 12.44
CA VAL A 4 3.75 3.44 13.16
C VAL A 4 4.69 4.64 13.30
N LEU A 5 4.14 5.85 13.35
CA LEU A 5 4.89 7.04 13.76
C LEU A 5 5.42 6.88 15.21
N ARG A 6 6.63 7.39 15.45
CA ARG A 6 7.30 7.28 16.75
C ARG A 6 6.82 8.38 17.71
N GLU A 7 6.90 8.11 19.01
CA GLU A 7 6.74 9.15 20.03
C GLU A 7 7.78 10.26 19.80
N GLY A 8 7.33 11.51 19.90
CA GLY A 8 8.16 12.67 19.63
C GLY A 8 8.07 13.23 18.21
N THR A 9 7.43 12.53 17.27
CA THR A 9 7.20 13.03 15.90
C THR A 9 6.37 14.32 15.94
N TRP A 10 6.83 15.35 15.24
CA TRP A 10 6.14 16.63 15.07
C TRP A 10 5.38 16.64 13.76
N ILE A 11 4.18 17.21 13.79
CA ILE A 11 3.24 17.20 12.68
C ILE A 11 2.73 18.62 12.50
N ARG A 12 2.97 19.21 11.34
CA ARG A 12 2.39 20.47 10.94
C ARG A 12 1.27 20.22 9.94
N LEU A 13 0.07 20.64 10.31
CA LEU A 13 -1.08 20.63 9.40
C LEU A 13 -0.97 21.79 8.41
N SER A 14 -1.62 21.70 7.25
CA SER A 14 -1.55 22.72 6.19
C SER A 14 -2.05 24.10 6.61
N GLN A 15 -2.85 24.18 7.69
CA GLN A 15 -3.29 25.44 8.31
C GLN A 15 -2.26 26.06 9.27
N GLY A 16 -1.05 25.49 9.36
CA GLY A 16 0.04 25.95 10.22
C GLY A 16 -0.05 25.49 11.68
N GLU A 17 -1.04 24.66 12.02
CA GLU A 17 -1.19 24.10 13.36
C GLU A 17 -0.13 23.01 13.61
N LEU A 18 0.53 23.06 14.76
CA LEU A 18 1.62 22.16 15.11
C LEU A 18 1.21 21.19 16.23
N TYR A 19 1.50 19.91 16.06
CA TYR A 19 1.19 18.86 17.03
C TYR A 19 2.41 17.96 17.25
N LYS A 20 2.51 17.37 18.44
CA LYS A 20 3.57 16.41 18.79
C LYS A 20 2.96 15.12 19.33
N ILE A 21 3.38 13.97 18.78
CA ILE A 21 2.96 12.65 19.29
C ILE A 21 3.60 12.40 20.66
N THR A 22 2.79 12.00 21.64
CA THR A 22 3.21 11.85 23.05
C THR A 22 3.20 10.41 23.56
N GLY A 23 2.94 9.43 22.70
CA GLY A 23 2.95 8.02 23.09
C GLY A 23 2.66 7.09 21.92
N THR A 24 2.61 5.80 22.21
CA THR A 24 2.29 4.75 21.24
C THR A 24 0.84 4.86 20.75
N PRO A 25 0.52 4.32 19.55
CA PRO A 25 -0.86 4.27 19.06
C PRO A 25 -1.85 3.73 20.11
N VAL A 26 -2.97 4.43 20.28
CA VAL A 26 -4.06 4.06 21.21
C VAL A 26 -5.17 3.27 20.51
N GLY A 27 -5.18 3.26 19.18
CA GLY A 27 -6.18 2.55 18.38
C GLY A 27 -5.71 2.29 16.96
N GLU A 28 -6.16 1.15 16.42
CA GLU A 28 -5.87 0.69 15.06
C GLU A 28 -7.18 0.16 14.46
N GLY A 29 -7.71 0.84 13.43
CA GLY A 29 -8.96 0.51 12.74
C GLY A 29 -8.77 0.37 11.23
N GLY A 30 -9.80 -0.15 10.53
CA GLY A 30 -9.73 -0.62 9.12
C GLY A 30 -9.19 0.37 8.08
N GLY A 31 -9.12 1.67 8.38
CA GLY A 31 -8.52 2.70 7.52
C GLY A 31 -7.37 3.51 8.15
N SER A 32 -7.16 3.44 9.46
CA SER A 32 -6.39 4.46 10.19
C SER A 32 -5.66 3.96 11.45
N ILE A 33 -4.68 4.74 11.90
CA ILE A 33 -3.97 4.60 13.18
C ILE A 33 -4.20 5.87 14.01
N VAL A 34 -4.48 5.70 15.32
CA VAL A 34 -4.78 6.81 16.22
C VAL A 34 -3.66 6.97 17.25
N TYR A 35 -3.10 8.17 17.34
CA TYR A 35 -1.99 8.55 18.21
C TYR A 35 -2.46 9.56 19.28
N PRO A 36 -1.98 9.45 20.53
CA PRO A 36 -2.11 10.54 21.49
C PRO A 36 -1.14 11.67 21.10
N CYS A 37 -1.61 12.92 21.10
CA CYS A 37 -0.78 14.06 20.75
C CYS A 37 -1.12 15.31 21.57
N LYS A 38 -0.21 16.28 21.56
CA LYS A 38 -0.41 17.60 22.14
C LYS A 38 -0.22 18.68 21.09
N LYS A 39 -1.08 19.71 21.14
CA LYS A 39 -0.93 20.91 20.32
C LYS A 39 0.25 21.74 20.83
N ILE A 40 1.05 22.24 19.91
CA ILE A 40 2.23 23.08 20.17
C ILE A 40 1.96 24.48 19.62
N SER A 41 2.25 25.49 20.42
CA SER A 41 2.12 26.89 20.03
C SER A 41 3.47 27.59 20.18
N HIS A 42 3.83 28.43 19.21
CA HIS A 42 5.00 29.31 19.29
C HIS A 42 4.54 30.72 19.65
N PHE A 43 4.97 31.23 20.81
CA PHE A 43 4.71 32.62 21.19
C PHE A 43 6.01 33.27 21.67
N ASN A 44 6.47 34.33 20.99
CA ASN A 44 7.73 35.03 21.27
C ASN A 44 8.97 34.12 21.34
N GLY A 45 9.09 33.17 20.41
CA GLY A 45 10.22 32.22 20.38
C GLY A 45 10.23 31.17 21.49
N LYS A 46 9.18 31.09 22.32
CA LYS A 46 8.98 29.99 23.29
C LYS A 46 7.93 29.00 22.78
N ILE A 47 8.29 27.73 22.86
CA ILE A 47 7.42 26.59 22.59
C ILE A 47 6.54 26.37 23.82
N THR A 48 5.22 26.51 23.66
CA THR A 48 4.24 26.15 24.68
C THR A 48 3.47 24.92 24.24
N VAL A 49 3.38 23.93 25.12
CA VAL A 49 2.64 22.68 24.90
C VAL A 49 1.26 22.83 25.55
N SER A 50 0.20 22.49 24.81
CA SER A 50 -1.17 22.53 25.33
C SER A 50 -1.34 21.62 26.55
N GLU A 51 -2.11 22.08 27.53
CA GLU A 51 -2.55 21.27 28.66
C GLU A 51 -3.65 20.27 28.27
N ILE A 52 -4.34 20.50 27.15
CA ILE A 52 -5.40 19.63 26.63
C ILE A 52 -4.75 18.55 25.77
N ASP A 53 -5.13 17.30 26.03
CA ASP A 53 -4.72 16.16 25.21
C ASP A 53 -5.61 16.04 23.97
N TYR A 54 -4.99 15.71 22.85
CA TYR A 54 -5.63 15.48 21.56
C TYR A 54 -5.36 14.04 21.09
N ALA A 55 -6.15 13.59 20.13
CA ALA A 55 -5.89 12.37 19.39
C ALA A 55 -5.76 12.70 17.90
N LEU A 56 -4.75 12.14 17.27
CA LEU A 56 -4.43 12.33 15.86
C LEU A 56 -4.64 11.00 15.14
N LYS A 57 -5.58 10.99 14.20
CA LYS A 57 -5.93 9.84 13.37
C LYS A 57 -5.25 10.02 12.01
N GLU A 58 -4.35 9.11 11.69
CA GLU A 58 -3.59 9.06 10.44
C GLU A 58 -4.22 8.03 9.50
N CYS A 59 -4.41 8.39 8.23
CA CYS A 59 -4.83 7.47 7.19
C CYS A 59 -3.70 6.45 6.91
N PHE A 60 -3.95 5.18 7.25
CA PHE A 60 -3.06 4.06 6.95
C PHE A 60 -3.94 2.81 6.78
N PRO A 61 -4.50 2.58 5.58
CA PRO A 61 -5.54 1.59 5.40
C PRO A 61 -5.05 0.15 5.53
N LEU A 62 -5.95 -0.73 5.98
CA LEU A 62 -5.80 -2.17 5.89
C LEU A 62 -6.70 -2.67 4.76
N SER A 63 -6.13 -3.40 3.82
CA SER A 63 -6.88 -4.05 2.74
C SER A 63 -6.48 -5.52 2.66
N ALA A 64 -7.45 -6.38 2.35
CA ALA A 64 -7.17 -7.77 2.02
C ALA A 64 -6.63 -7.92 0.58
N ALA A 65 -6.83 -6.90 -0.26
CA ALA A 65 -6.46 -6.89 -1.66
C ALA A 65 -5.19 -6.06 -1.95
N PHE A 66 -4.85 -5.09 -1.09
CA PHE A 66 -3.75 -4.15 -1.31
C PHE A 66 -2.89 -4.02 -0.06
N VAL A 67 -1.58 -3.90 -0.24
CA VAL A 67 -0.62 -3.68 0.84
C VAL A 67 -0.15 -2.23 0.78
N PHE A 68 -0.08 -1.56 1.93
CA PHE A 68 0.39 -0.19 2.05
C PHE A 68 1.58 -0.16 2.99
N GLU A 69 2.57 0.67 2.68
CA GLU A 69 3.78 0.83 3.48
C GLU A 69 4.11 2.30 3.73
N ARG A 70 5.00 2.53 4.71
CA ARG A 70 5.48 3.87 5.06
C ARG A 70 6.93 4.02 4.66
N ARG A 71 7.21 4.97 3.76
CA ARG A 71 8.55 5.39 3.33
C ARG A 71 9.31 6.10 4.47
N GLU A 72 10.60 6.40 4.25
CA GLU A 72 11.46 7.00 5.29
C GLU A 72 11.06 8.44 5.64
N ASP A 73 10.60 9.19 4.66
CA ASP A 73 10.01 10.54 4.80
C ASP A 73 8.68 10.55 5.59
N GLY A 74 8.10 9.37 5.81
CA GLY A 74 6.85 9.16 6.52
C GLY A 74 5.60 9.07 5.63
N GLU A 75 5.75 9.17 4.30
CA GLU A 75 4.65 9.02 3.34
C GLU A 75 4.13 7.59 3.29
N ILE A 76 2.80 7.46 3.18
CA ILE A 76 2.13 6.17 3.02
C ILE A 76 1.81 5.98 1.55
N VAL A 77 2.37 4.93 0.97
CA VAL A 77 2.18 4.56 -0.43
C VAL A 77 1.66 3.14 -0.53
N SER A 78 1.14 2.79 -1.71
CA SER A 78 0.93 1.38 -2.04
C SER A 78 2.29 0.70 -2.09
N ALA A 79 2.38 -0.50 -1.52
CA ALA A 79 3.60 -1.32 -1.59
C ALA A 79 3.80 -1.93 -2.99
N THR A 80 2.74 -1.92 -3.81
CA THR A 80 2.73 -2.35 -5.22
C THR A 80 2.33 -1.18 -6.12
N GLU A 81 2.82 -1.08 -7.35
CA GLU A 81 2.43 0.02 -8.28
C GLU A 81 1.00 -0.10 -8.85
N ASP A 82 0.18 -1.02 -8.34
CA ASP A 82 -1.22 -1.20 -8.77
C ASP A 82 -2.03 0.12 -8.70
N PRO A 83 -2.49 0.65 -9.85
CA PRO A 83 -3.32 1.84 -9.89
C PRO A 83 -4.62 1.70 -9.10
N ALA A 84 -5.13 0.47 -8.88
CA ALA A 84 -6.29 0.20 -8.04
C ALA A 84 -5.98 0.39 -6.55
N ALA A 85 -4.78 0.05 -6.09
CA ALA A 85 -4.32 0.31 -4.73
C ALA A 85 -4.17 1.82 -4.47
N VAL A 86 -3.61 2.57 -5.43
CA VAL A 86 -3.52 4.04 -5.37
C VAL A 86 -4.93 4.67 -5.33
N ARG A 87 -5.84 4.23 -6.21
CA ARG A 87 -7.25 4.68 -6.19
C ARG A 87 -7.94 4.35 -4.87
N TYR A 88 -7.67 3.18 -4.29
CA TYR A 88 -8.21 2.77 -3.00
C TYR A 88 -7.69 3.66 -1.89
N LEU A 89 -6.37 3.88 -1.78
CA LEU A 89 -5.74 4.76 -0.80
C LEU A 89 -6.30 6.19 -0.88
N ASN A 90 -6.41 6.74 -2.08
CA ASN A 90 -7.00 8.07 -2.30
C ASN A 90 -8.49 8.12 -1.94
N SER A 91 -9.22 7.02 -2.11
CA SER A 91 -10.62 6.91 -1.66
C SER A 91 -10.72 6.92 -0.13
N VAL A 92 -9.82 6.23 0.58
CA VAL A 92 -9.76 6.24 2.06
C VAL A 92 -9.43 7.64 2.59
N ARG A 93 -8.42 8.29 2.02
CA ARG A 93 -8.04 9.68 2.33
C ARG A 93 -9.22 10.62 2.16
N LYS A 94 -9.96 10.50 1.07
CA LYS A 94 -11.13 11.34 0.77
C LYS A 94 -12.27 11.12 1.76
N MET A 95 -12.55 9.87 2.14
CA MET A 95 -13.54 9.56 3.17
C MET A 95 -13.16 10.15 4.53
N GLN A 96 -11.88 10.08 4.92
CA GLN A 96 -11.41 10.67 6.17
C GLN A 96 -11.50 12.21 6.17
N MET A 97 -11.30 12.88 5.02
CA MET A 97 -11.55 14.32 4.91
C MET A 97 -13.05 14.67 5.04
N GLN A 98 -13.93 13.86 4.43
CA GLN A 98 -15.39 14.07 4.54
C GLN A 98 -15.88 13.93 5.99
N GLU A 99 -15.22 13.11 6.81
CA GLU A 99 -15.52 12.94 8.24
C GLU A 99 -15.52 14.29 8.98
N GLN A 100 -14.58 15.21 8.66
CA GLN A 100 -14.52 16.53 9.29
C GLN A 100 -15.76 17.37 8.94
N GLU A 101 -16.16 17.40 7.68
CA GLU A 101 -17.32 18.18 7.23
C GLU A 101 -18.62 17.64 7.86
N ILE A 102 -18.74 16.31 7.92
CA ILE A 102 -19.90 15.63 8.50
C ILE A 102 -19.97 15.88 10.02
N THR A 103 -18.88 15.62 10.75
CA THR A 103 -18.85 15.84 12.20
C THR A 103 -19.04 17.31 12.56
N GLY A 104 -18.53 18.25 11.76
CA GLY A 104 -18.77 19.68 11.94
C GLY A 104 -20.25 20.07 11.85
N LYS A 105 -21.02 19.43 10.94
CA LYS A 105 -22.47 19.63 10.83
C LYS A 105 -23.25 18.97 11.96
N ILE A 106 -22.86 17.74 12.33
CA ILE A 106 -23.52 16.94 13.37
C ILE A 106 -23.26 17.50 14.78
N TYR A 107 -22.06 18.02 15.06
CA TYR A 107 -21.64 18.38 16.42
C TYR A 107 -22.50 19.48 17.05
N ASN A 108 -23.04 20.40 16.24
CA ASN A 108 -23.93 21.45 16.73
C ASN A 108 -25.32 20.92 17.14
N THR A 109 -25.70 19.73 16.68
CA THR A 109 -27.03 19.13 16.90
C THR A 109 -27.00 17.83 17.72
N ALA A 110 -25.85 17.14 17.81
CA ALA A 110 -25.69 15.85 18.47
C ALA A 110 -24.62 15.90 19.57
N ALA A 111 -25.06 16.10 20.82
CA ALA A 111 -24.20 16.32 21.99
C ALA A 111 -23.37 15.09 22.40
N ARG A 112 -23.73 13.90 21.92
CA ARG A 112 -23.08 12.62 22.26
C ARG A 112 -22.01 12.17 21.26
N THR A 113 -21.55 13.08 20.41
CA THR A 113 -20.53 12.84 19.37
C THR A 113 -19.21 13.53 19.72
N ILE A 114 -18.10 13.08 19.11
CA ILE A 114 -16.79 13.73 19.23
C ILE A 114 -16.44 14.33 17.86
N PRO A 115 -16.23 15.66 17.77
CA PRO A 115 -15.95 16.28 16.48
C PRO A 115 -14.50 16.09 16.09
N VAL A 116 -14.28 15.99 14.77
CA VAL A 116 -12.96 16.25 14.20
C VAL A 116 -12.74 17.76 14.23
N ILE A 117 -11.70 18.19 14.93
CA ILE A 117 -11.37 19.61 15.13
C ILE A 117 -10.70 20.17 13.88
N SER A 118 -9.79 19.39 13.29
CA SER A 118 -8.96 19.81 12.17
C SER A 118 -8.64 18.60 11.29
N ALA A 119 -8.48 18.82 9.99
CA ALA A 119 -8.01 17.81 9.05
C ALA A 119 -7.13 18.46 7.98
N SER A 120 -6.20 17.69 7.42
CA SER A 120 -5.39 18.12 6.30
C SER A 120 -5.13 16.95 5.36
N TRP A 121 -5.15 17.25 4.06
CA TRP A 121 -4.87 16.29 2.98
C TRP A 121 -3.37 16.02 2.81
N GLU A 122 -2.57 17.04 3.09
CA GLU A 122 -1.11 17.07 3.08
C GLU A 122 -0.63 17.61 4.42
N VAL A 123 0.42 17.01 4.96
CA VAL A 123 0.99 17.37 6.25
C VAL A 123 2.50 17.41 6.16
N GLU A 124 3.13 18.22 7.00
CA GLU A 124 4.57 18.17 7.15
C GLU A 124 4.93 17.35 8.40
N LEU A 125 5.82 16.37 8.24
CA LEU A 125 6.33 15.55 9.33
C LEU A 125 7.76 15.95 9.68
N SER A 126 8.07 15.95 10.96
CA SER A 126 9.43 16.16 11.46
C SER A 126 9.77 15.11 12.50
N PHE A 127 10.90 14.43 12.28
CA PHE A 127 11.44 13.41 13.17
C PHE A 127 12.60 13.92 14.04
N ASP A 128 13.00 15.18 13.88
CA ASP A 128 14.15 15.85 14.49
C ASP A 128 13.75 17.03 15.39
N GLU A 129 12.78 16.78 16.28
CA GLU A 129 12.27 17.78 17.23
C GLU A 129 11.67 19.08 16.62
N GLY A 130 11.23 19.03 15.37
CA GLY A 130 10.63 20.19 14.70
C GLY A 130 11.65 21.14 14.07
N HIS A 131 12.86 20.67 13.78
CA HIS A 131 13.87 21.45 13.06
C HIS A 131 13.66 21.38 11.54
N THR A 132 13.43 20.18 11.00
CA THR A 132 13.27 19.92 9.56
C THR A 132 11.93 19.25 9.30
N PHE A 133 11.16 19.79 8.35
CA PHE A 133 9.81 19.33 8.01
C PHE A 133 9.79 18.78 6.58
N HIS A 134 9.25 17.57 6.41
CA HIS A 134 9.06 16.90 5.12
C HIS A 134 7.58 16.89 4.76
N LEU A 135 7.23 17.40 3.60
CA LEU A 135 5.86 17.36 3.11
C LEU A 135 5.49 15.93 2.71
N VAL A 136 4.32 15.47 3.16
CA VAL A 136 3.82 14.11 2.94
C VAL A 136 2.36 14.20 2.48
N ASN A 137 2.03 13.50 1.39
CA ASN A 137 0.64 13.40 0.92
C ASN A 137 -0.10 12.36 1.74
N ASN A 138 -0.52 12.71 2.95
CA ASN A 138 -1.36 11.84 3.76
C ASN A 138 -2.41 12.59 4.56
N THR A 139 -3.59 11.99 4.67
CA THR A 139 -4.70 12.58 5.42
C THR A 139 -4.58 12.33 6.91
N LEU A 140 -4.45 13.40 7.68
CA LEU A 140 -4.47 13.37 9.14
C LEU A 140 -5.64 14.21 9.67
N THR A 141 -6.31 13.69 10.69
CA THR A 141 -7.42 14.35 11.38
C THR A 141 -7.13 14.43 12.87
N VAL A 142 -7.36 15.59 13.47
CA VAL A 142 -7.19 15.83 14.91
C VAL A 142 -8.53 15.92 15.59
N MET A 143 -8.67 15.25 16.73
CA MET A 143 -9.86 15.25 17.58
C MET A 143 -9.49 15.45 19.05
N THR A 144 -10.46 15.78 19.91
CA THR A 144 -10.22 15.86 21.36
C THR A 144 -9.86 14.50 21.93
N SER A 145 -9.02 14.44 22.98
CA SER A 145 -8.65 13.15 23.61
C SER A 145 -9.84 12.33 24.08
N LEU A 146 -9.84 11.06 23.67
CA LEU A 146 -10.84 10.05 23.99
C LEU A 146 -10.82 9.64 25.47
N GLU A 147 -9.72 9.86 26.18
CA GLU A 147 -9.59 9.50 27.61
C GLU A 147 -10.61 10.23 28.49
N SER A 148 -10.94 11.47 28.12
CA SER A 148 -11.96 12.29 28.80
C SER A 148 -13.38 11.72 28.70
N LYS A 149 -13.61 10.80 27.75
CA LYS A 149 -14.89 10.15 27.43
C LYS A 149 -14.96 8.70 27.93
N GLY A 150 -13.92 8.22 28.62
CA GLY A 150 -13.90 6.91 29.25
C GLY A 150 -13.30 5.82 28.35
N LYS A 151 -13.84 4.60 28.42
CA LYS A 151 -13.26 3.43 27.72
C LYS A 151 -14.21 2.89 26.66
N ALA A 152 -13.66 2.43 25.54
CA ALA A 152 -14.42 1.74 24.50
C ALA A 152 -15.07 0.45 25.04
N LEU A 153 -16.30 0.17 24.61
CA LEU A 153 -17.08 -1.02 24.99
C LEU A 153 -16.32 -2.33 24.68
N LYS A 154 -15.58 -2.38 23.56
CA LYS A 154 -14.67 -3.47 23.19
C LYS A 154 -13.68 -3.85 24.31
N SER A 155 -13.20 -2.87 25.08
CA SER A 155 -12.26 -3.11 26.20
C SER A 155 -12.91 -3.85 27.36
N TYR A 156 -14.21 -3.64 27.61
CA TYR A 156 -14.94 -4.36 28.64
C TYR A 156 -15.26 -5.79 28.19
N LEU A 157 -15.68 -5.96 26.94
CA LEU A 157 -16.04 -7.27 26.38
C LEU A 157 -14.81 -8.21 26.25
N SER A 158 -13.65 -7.68 25.86
CA SER A 158 -12.40 -8.45 25.74
C SER A 158 -11.87 -8.99 27.09
N ARG A 159 -12.21 -8.33 28.21
CA ARG A 159 -11.87 -8.80 29.57
C ARG A 159 -12.78 -9.92 30.08
N GLY A 160 -13.76 -10.35 29.27
CA GLY A 160 -14.71 -11.39 29.64
C GLY A 160 -15.74 -10.93 30.67
N GLU A 161 -15.91 -9.61 30.85
CA GLU A 161 -16.94 -9.06 31.72
C GLU A 161 -18.33 -9.43 31.19
N LYS A 162 -19.15 -10.04 32.05
CA LYS A 162 -20.49 -10.49 31.68
C LYS A 162 -21.50 -9.43 32.06
N LEU A 163 -22.03 -8.74 31.06
CA LEU A 163 -23.11 -7.78 31.25
C LEU A 163 -24.41 -8.52 31.57
N SER A 164 -25.11 -8.11 32.62
CA SER A 164 -26.49 -8.55 32.86
C SER A 164 -27.42 -7.98 31.78
N VAL A 165 -28.62 -8.58 31.64
CA VAL A 165 -29.61 -8.06 30.68
C VAL A 165 -29.97 -6.60 30.95
N VAL A 166 -30.10 -6.22 32.23
CA VAL A 166 -30.40 -4.81 32.59
C VAL A 166 -29.29 -3.88 32.11
N GLN A 167 -28.03 -4.21 32.40
CA GLN A 167 -26.88 -3.39 32.00
C GLN A 167 -26.75 -3.28 30.48
N ALA A 168 -26.92 -4.39 29.77
CA ALA A 168 -26.83 -4.41 28.32
C ALA A 168 -27.89 -3.50 27.68
N PHE A 169 -29.15 -3.60 28.12
CA PHE A 169 -30.22 -2.76 27.59
C PHE A 169 -30.11 -1.30 28.03
N GLN A 170 -29.54 -0.99 29.20
CA GLN A 170 -29.23 0.39 29.60
C GLN A 170 -28.20 1.05 28.68
N ILE A 171 -27.15 0.31 28.27
CA ILE A 171 -26.15 0.81 27.32
C ILE A 171 -26.78 0.99 25.95
N ILE A 172 -27.54 0.00 25.44
CA ILE A 172 -28.21 0.10 24.14
C ILE A 172 -29.21 1.25 24.09
N LYS A 173 -29.93 1.54 25.19
CA LYS A 173 -30.80 2.71 25.28
C LYS A 173 -30.03 4.01 25.00
N GLN A 174 -28.82 4.15 25.56
CA GLN A 174 -27.99 5.33 25.32
C GLN A 174 -27.36 5.37 23.93
N VAL A 175 -26.95 4.21 23.39
CA VAL A 175 -26.51 4.11 21.99
C VAL A 175 -27.63 4.57 21.05
N LEU A 176 -28.86 4.11 21.25
CA LEU A 176 -30.02 4.53 20.45
C LEU A 176 -30.30 6.03 20.57
N PHE A 177 -30.11 6.65 21.73
CA PHE A 177 -30.19 8.11 21.83
C PHE A 177 -29.12 8.82 21.00
N ALA A 178 -27.87 8.34 21.02
CA ALA A 178 -26.80 8.93 20.24
C ALA A 178 -27.01 8.73 18.72
N VAL A 179 -27.47 7.54 18.29
CA VAL A 179 -27.81 7.28 16.88
C VAL A 179 -28.99 8.13 16.43
N LYS A 180 -30.02 8.29 17.27
CA LYS A 180 -31.14 9.20 17.01
C LYS A 180 -30.67 10.64 16.78
N GLU A 181 -29.77 11.15 17.62
CA GLU A 181 -29.21 12.50 17.45
C GLU A 181 -28.49 12.65 16.09
N VAL A 182 -27.81 11.60 15.62
CA VAL A 182 -27.15 11.56 14.29
C VAL A 182 -28.18 11.55 13.16
N HIS A 183 -29.23 10.73 13.28
CA HIS A 183 -30.32 10.65 12.30
C HIS A 183 -31.10 11.97 12.21
N GLU A 184 -31.39 12.62 13.35
CA GLU A 184 -32.04 13.94 13.41
C GLU A 184 -31.15 15.06 12.83
N ALA A 185 -29.83 14.89 12.86
CA ALA A 185 -28.89 15.77 12.18
C ALA A 185 -28.85 15.57 10.65
N GLY A 186 -29.60 14.60 10.11
CA GLY A 186 -29.69 14.31 8.68
C GLY A 186 -28.58 13.39 8.16
N PHE A 187 -27.98 12.55 9.01
CA PHE A 187 -26.91 11.63 8.63
C PHE A 187 -27.18 10.20 9.11
N LEU A 188 -26.63 9.21 8.41
CA LEU A 188 -26.49 7.83 8.87
C LEU A 188 -25.05 7.61 9.33
N HIS A 189 -24.84 6.76 10.35
CA HIS A 189 -23.51 6.49 10.89
C HIS A 189 -22.78 5.36 10.13
N LEU A 190 -23.49 4.27 9.83
CA LEU A 190 -23.06 3.11 9.04
C LEU A 190 -21.88 2.26 9.56
N ASP A 191 -21.29 2.58 10.72
CA ASP A 191 -20.25 1.77 11.38
C ASP A 191 -20.42 1.73 12.91
N ILE A 192 -21.64 1.42 13.37
CA ILE A 192 -21.91 1.26 14.80
C ILE A 192 -21.36 -0.09 15.28
N GLN A 193 -20.33 -0.05 16.12
CA GLN A 193 -19.69 -1.24 16.68
C GLN A 193 -19.14 -1.03 18.09
N ASP A 194 -18.71 -2.12 18.75
CA ASP A 194 -18.15 -2.09 20.11
C ASP A 194 -16.86 -1.27 20.23
N GLY A 195 -16.12 -1.08 19.13
CA GLY A 195 -14.96 -0.16 19.06
C GLY A 195 -15.32 1.33 19.09
N ASN A 196 -16.50 1.69 18.58
CA ASN A 196 -16.93 3.06 18.36
C ASN A 196 -17.89 3.59 19.46
N VAL A 197 -18.14 2.78 20.49
CA VAL A 197 -19.00 3.13 21.63
C VAL A 197 -18.15 3.33 22.88
N PHE A 198 -18.04 4.56 23.36
CA PHE A 198 -17.27 4.91 24.56
C PHE A 198 -18.18 5.09 25.77
N ILE A 199 -17.74 4.58 26.92
CA ILE A 199 -18.46 4.64 28.19
C ILE A 199 -17.64 5.40 29.23
N LYS A 200 -18.17 6.53 29.69
CA LYS A 200 -17.66 7.28 30.84
C LYS A 200 -18.39 6.85 32.11
N GLY A 201 -17.66 6.29 33.07
CA GLY A 201 -18.20 5.80 34.35
C GLY A 201 -18.00 4.29 34.56
N SER A 202 -18.86 3.68 35.38
CA SER A 202 -18.83 2.25 35.69
C SER A 202 -20.06 1.58 35.11
N LEU A 203 -19.92 0.43 34.42
CA LEU A 203 -21.03 -0.35 33.82
C LEU A 203 -22.25 -0.63 34.72
N SER A 204 -22.14 -0.42 36.04
CA SER A 204 -23.22 -0.57 37.03
C SER A 204 -23.88 0.74 37.48
N ALA A 205 -23.32 1.91 37.13
CA ALA A 205 -23.86 3.22 37.52
C ALA A 205 -24.96 3.67 36.54
N GLU A 206 -26.03 4.24 37.08
CA GLU A 206 -27.13 4.80 36.28
C GLU A 206 -26.70 6.03 35.47
N ASP A 207 -25.65 6.74 35.92
CA ASP A 207 -25.13 7.98 35.33
C ASP A 207 -24.04 7.77 34.26
N ASN A 208 -23.87 6.55 33.73
CA ASN A 208 -22.91 6.33 32.65
C ASN A 208 -23.26 7.19 31.45
N LEU A 209 -22.26 7.81 30.83
CA LEU A 209 -22.45 8.55 29.57
C LEU A 209 -21.88 7.72 28.41
N VAL A 210 -22.73 7.39 27.44
CA VAL A 210 -22.30 6.83 26.16
C VAL A 210 -22.02 7.95 25.15
N SER A 211 -20.91 7.81 24.43
CA SER A 211 -20.55 8.66 23.29
C SER A 211 -20.20 7.81 22.07
N LEU A 212 -20.60 8.27 20.89
CA LEU A 212 -20.25 7.68 19.60
C LEU A 212 -19.05 8.40 18.98
N VAL A 213 -18.20 7.63 18.31
CA VAL A 213 -16.99 8.10 17.63
C VAL A 213 -16.87 7.47 16.25
N ASP A 214 -16.02 8.05 15.40
CA ASP A 214 -15.67 7.58 14.04
C ASP A 214 -16.83 7.67 13.03
N PHE A 215 -16.83 8.76 12.25
CA PHE A 215 -17.85 9.05 11.24
C PHE A 215 -17.32 8.82 9.81
N GLY A 216 -16.25 8.06 9.63
CA GLY A 216 -15.64 7.83 8.32
C GLY A 216 -16.56 7.14 7.30
N ALA A 217 -17.50 6.32 7.78
CA ALA A 217 -18.52 5.66 6.94
C ALA A 217 -19.83 6.47 6.83
N ALA A 218 -19.94 7.61 7.52
CA ALA A 218 -21.19 8.34 7.61
C ALA A 218 -21.61 8.92 6.26
N ARG A 219 -22.93 9.02 6.04
CA ARG A 219 -23.53 9.52 4.79
C ARG A 219 -24.73 10.41 5.08
N PRO A 220 -24.95 11.49 4.29
CA PRO A 220 -26.15 12.31 4.44
C PRO A 220 -27.40 11.53 4.03
N VAL A 221 -28.54 11.89 4.61
CA VAL A 221 -29.86 11.34 4.28
C VAL A 221 -30.56 12.28 3.29
N CYS A 222 -31.10 11.73 2.20
CA CYS A 222 -31.90 12.46 1.22
C CYS A 222 -33.37 12.58 1.67
N GLU A 223 -34.17 13.36 0.94
CA GLU A 223 -35.60 13.58 1.27
C GLU A 223 -36.43 12.29 1.32
N ASP A 224 -36.01 11.25 0.60
CA ASP A 224 -36.68 9.94 0.60
C ASP A 224 -36.25 9.03 1.75
N GLY A 225 -35.46 9.53 2.71
CA GLY A 225 -35.01 8.80 3.89
C GLY A 225 -33.85 7.84 3.65
N LEU A 226 -33.30 7.81 2.42
CA LEU A 226 -32.16 6.99 2.04
C LEU A 226 -30.93 7.85 1.77
N CYS A 227 -29.73 7.28 1.91
CA CYS A 227 -28.51 7.96 1.50
C CYS A 227 -28.40 8.08 -0.04
N PRO A 228 -27.54 8.97 -0.56
CA PRO A 228 -27.14 8.95 -1.95
C PRO A 228 -26.58 7.58 -2.36
N VAL A 229 -26.60 7.30 -3.67
CA VAL A 229 -26.05 6.07 -4.23
C VAL A 229 -24.57 5.92 -3.85
N ILE A 230 -24.24 4.81 -3.21
CA ILE A 230 -22.88 4.45 -2.78
C ILE A 230 -22.14 3.86 -3.99
N ARG A 231 -21.28 4.65 -4.63
CA ARG A 231 -20.55 4.25 -5.85
C ARG A 231 -19.15 3.71 -5.60
N ASP A 232 -18.59 4.02 -4.44
CA ASP A 232 -17.31 3.55 -3.96
C ASP A 232 -17.42 2.08 -3.50
N ARG A 233 -16.57 1.20 -4.05
CA ARG A 233 -16.48 -0.21 -3.60
C ARG A 233 -15.92 -0.35 -2.18
N ALA A 234 -15.36 0.72 -1.61
CA ALA A 234 -14.77 0.75 -0.28
C ALA A 234 -15.77 1.28 0.76
N LEU A 235 -16.84 0.53 1.05
CA LEU A 235 -17.62 0.79 2.27
C LEU A 235 -16.91 0.11 3.44
N PHE A 236 -16.25 0.91 4.30
CA PHE A 236 -15.52 0.44 5.46
C PHE A 236 -16.48 0.15 6.63
N SER A 237 -17.19 -0.97 6.60
CA SER A 237 -17.95 -1.47 7.74
C SER A 237 -17.17 -2.55 8.50
N THR A 238 -17.33 -2.59 9.81
CA THR A 238 -16.71 -3.64 10.61
C THR A 238 -17.39 -5.00 10.39
N MET A 239 -16.60 -6.00 10.00
CA MET A 239 -17.10 -7.35 9.69
C MET A 239 -18.04 -7.90 10.77
N GLY A 240 -19.24 -8.28 10.34
CA GLY A 240 -20.31 -8.83 11.16
C GLY A 240 -21.23 -7.81 11.85
N PHE A 241 -20.87 -6.53 11.93
CA PHE A 241 -21.82 -5.47 12.30
C PHE A 241 -22.59 -4.94 11.09
N GLU A 242 -21.96 -5.00 9.93
CA GLU A 242 -22.53 -4.66 8.63
C GLU A 242 -23.85 -5.40 8.33
N SER A 243 -24.82 -4.64 7.83
CA SER A 243 -26.11 -5.20 7.46
C SER A 243 -26.01 -6.05 6.17
N PRO A 244 -26.87 -7.07 5.99
CA PRO A 244 -26.83 -7.96 4.83
C PRO A 244 -26.79 -7.27 3.45
N GLU A 245 -27.47 -6.12 3.32
CA GLU A 245 -27.49 -5.29 2.12
C GLU A 245 -26.14 -4.63 1.79
N ILE A 246 -25.23 -4.50 2.77
CA ILE A 246 -23.86 -4.03 2.54
C ILE A 246 -22.98 -5.17 1.99
N VAL A 247 -23.17 -6.40 2.47
CA VAL A 247 -22.36 -7.58 2.10
C VAL A 247 -22.72 -8.10 0.70
N GLY A 248 -23.99 -7.97 0.30
CA GLY A 248 -24.50 -8.47 -0.97
C GLY A 248 -24.24 -7.53 -2.16
N HIS A 249 -23.02 -7.53 -2.69
CA HIS A 249 -22.61 -6.90 -3.95
C HIS A 249 -23.15 -5.47 -4.22
N ASN A 250 -22.35 -4.45 -3.89
CA ASN A 250 -22.58 -3.10 -4.39
C ASN A 250 -22.33 -3.03 -5.92
N ASP A 251 -23.39 -3.07 -6.71
CA ASP A 251 -23.38 -2.89 -8.17
C ASP A 251 -23.29 -1.42 -8.61
N GLY A 252 -23.08 -0.50 -7.65
CA GLY A 252 -23.08 0.94 -7.87
C GLY A 252 -24.46 1.57 -7.78
N THR A 253 -25.47 0.86 -7.26
CA THR A 253 -26.83 1.37 -7.03
C THR A 253 -27.26 1.35 -5.56
N LEU A 254 -26.42 0.85 -4.65
CA LEU A 254 -26.76 0.68 -3.23
C LEU A 254 -27.13 2.02 -2.57
N ARG A 255 -28.26 2.04 -1.85
CA ARG A 255 -28.71 3.14 -1.00
C ARG A 255 -29.19 2.55 0.33
N LEU A 256 -28.77 3.15 1.43
CA LEU A 256 -29.02 2.66 2.79
C LEU A 256 -29.92 3.65 3.55
N GLY A 257 -30.76 3.11 4.44
CA GLY A 257 -31.61 3.88 5.36
C GLY A 257 -31.23 3.68 6.83
N ALA A 258 -32.02 4.22 7.74
CA ALA A 258 -31.83 4.09 9.20
C ALA A 258 -31.81 2.62 9.67
N GLU A 259 -32.47 1.73 8.92
CA GLU A 259 -32.54 0.29 9.14
C GLU A 259 -31.16 -0.40 9.15
N ALA A 260 -30.16 0.16 8.47
CA ALA A 260 -28.79 -0.34 8.46
C ALA A 260 -28.09 -0.09 9.82
N ASP A 261 -28.23 1.11 10.38
CA ASP A 261 -27.72 1.45 11.71
C ASP A 261 -28.40 0.62 12.81
N LEU A 262 -29.72 0.41 12.68
CA LEU A 262 -30.51 -0.35 13.64
C LEU A 262 -30.16 -1.85 13.63
N TYR A 263 -29.76 -2.40 12.48
CA TYR A 263 -29.18 -3.73 12.41
C TYR A 263 -27.89 -3.81 13.24
N SER A 264 -26.96 -2.87 13.04
CA SER A 264 -25.68 -2.79 13.76
C SER A 264 -25.88 -2.69 15.28
N VAL A 265 -26.86 -1.89 15.73
CA VAL A 265 -27.26 -1.80 17.16
C VAL A 265 -27.80 -3.15 17.67
N GLY A 266 -28.61 -3.85 16.88
CA GLY A 266 -29.12 -5.19 17.21
C GLY A 266 -28.01 -6.22 17.35
N TYR A 267 -27.03 -6.18 16.46
CA TYR A 267 -25.86 -7.07 16.51
C TYR A 267 -24.97 -6.74 17.73
N LEU A 268 -24.77 -5.45 18.02
CA LEU A 268 -24.05 -5.02 19.22
C LEU A 268 -24.70 -5.54 20.51
N LEU A 269 -26.03 -5.48 20.62
CA LEU A 269 -26.78 -6.06 21.74
C LEU A 269 -26.54 -7.57 21.86
N LEU A 270 -26.57 -8.29 20.73
CA LEU A 270 -26.30 -9.73 20.71
C LEU A 270 -24.87 -10.04 21.18
N LEU A 271 -23.89 -9.27 20.71
CA LEU A 271 -22.49 -9.39 21.12
C LEU A 271 -22.35 -9.16 22.63
N MET A 272 -22.97 -8.11 23.17
CA MET A 272 -22.93 -7.79 24.61
C MET A 272 -23.53 -8.90 25.49
N LEU A 273 -24.61 -9.55 25.04
CA LEU A 273 -25.26 -10.62 25.80
C LEU A 273 -24.57 -11.97 25.66
N THR A 274 -23.85 -12.21 24.56
CA THR A 274 -23.24 -13.51 24.27
C THR A 274 -21.74 -13.54 24.56
N GLY A 275 -21.07 -12.39 24.47
CA GLY A 275 -19.62 -12.27 24.40
C GLY A 275 -19.00 -12.90 23.14
N LYS A 276 -19.80 -13.24 22.13
CA LYS A 276 -19.38 -13.95 20.91
C LYS A 276 -19.72 -13.13 19.68
N ARG A 277 -18.77 -13.00 18.75
CA ARG A 277 -19.02 -12.52 17.38
C ARG A 277 -19.56 -13.66 16.52
N TYR A 278 -20.59 -13.37 15.72
CA TYR A 278 -21.24 -14.32 14.83
C TYR A 278 -20.97 -13.93 13.38
N THR A 279 -20.62 -14.90 12.55
CA THR A 279 -20.60 -14.71 11.10
C THR A 279 -22.02 -14.63 10.54
N GLN A 280 -22.20 -14.03 9.37
CA GLN A 280 -23.51 -13.99 8.70
C GLN A 280 -24.08 -15.40 8.49
N ARG A 281 -23.23 -16.39 8.15
CA ARG A 281 -23.64 -17.80 8.04
C ARG A 281 -24.15 -18.37 9.37
N GLU A 282 -23.54 -18.01 10.50
CA GLU A 282 -24.00 -18.45 11.83
C GLU A 282 -25.34 -17.81 12.20
N LEU A 283 -25.52 -16.51 11.90
CA LEU A 283 -26.81 -15.82 12.08
C LEU A 283 -27.90 -16.45 11.21
N ASP A 284 -27.59 -16.73 9.95
CA ASP A 284 -28.50 -17.37 8.99
C ASP A 284 -28.88 -18.80 9.39
N SER A 285 -27.90 -19.57 9.89
CA SER A 285 -28.12 -20.95 10.33
C SER A 285 -28.98 -21.07 11.60
N ALA A 286 -29.12 -19.99 12.37
CA ALA A 286 -29.85 -19.99 13.63
C ALA A 286 -31.38 -20.13 13.45
N ASN A 287 -31.90 -19.96 12.22
CA ASN A 287 -33.24 -20.27 11.68
C ASN A 287 -34.53 -20.00 12.51
N ILE A 288 -34.47 -19.51 13.76
CA ILE A 288 -35.65 -19.34 14.65
C ILE A 288 -35.46 -18.20 15.68
N GLY A 289 -34.74 -17.10 15.38
CA GLY A 289 -34.70 -15.90 16.26
C GLY A 289 -34.18 -16.10 17.70
N LEU A 290 -33.68 -17.30 18.03
CA LEU A 290 -33.26 -17.74 19.36
C LEU A 290 -31.73 -17.84 19.41
N TYR A 291 -31.05 -16.70 19.20
CA TYR A 291 -29.59 -16.60 19.28
C TYR A 291 -29.02 -16.94 20.68
N LEU A 292 -29.88 -16.90 21.70
CA LEU A 292 -29.61 -17.24 23.10
C LEU A 292 -30.63 -18.27 23.60
N SER A 293 -30.26 -19.15 24.53
CA SER A 293 -31.25 -20.02 25.19
C SER A 293 -31.86 -19.32 26.40
N LYS A 294 -33.12 -19.64 26.76
CA LYS A 294 -33.73 -19.19 28.04
C LYS A 294 -32.83 -19.48 29.25
N ARG A 295 -32.05 -20.57 29.21
CA ARG A 295 -31.05 -20.92 30.23
C ARG A 295 -29.84 -19.97 30.26
N LYS A 296 -29.37 -19.48 29.11
CA LYS A 296 -28.33 -18.46 29.03
C LYS A 296 -28.84 -17.11 29.55
N LEU A 297 -30.03 -16.67 29.12
CA LEU A 297 -30.63 -15.41 29.61
C LEU A 297 -30.88 -15.43 31.12
N LYS A 298 -31.31 -16.57 31.69
CA LYS A 298 -31.43 -16.74 33.14
C LYS A 298 -30.10 -16.56 33.89
N LYS A 299 -28.96 -16.94 33.29
CA LYS A 299 -27.63 -16.71 33.88
C LYS A 299 -27.19 -15.25 33.83
N LEU A 300 -27.82 -14.44 32.99
CA LEU A 300 -27.59 -12.99 32.85
C LEU A 300 -28.64 -12.18 33.65
N ASN A 301 -29.24 -12.80 34.67
CA ASN A 301 -30.27 -12.22 35.53
C ASN A 301 -31.56 -11.79 34.82
N CYS A 302 -31.90 -12.39 33.67
CA CYS A 302 -33.20 -12.20 33.03
C CYS A 302 -34.27 -13.12 33.65
N PRO A 303 -35.40 -12.59 34.16
CA PRO A 303 -36.56 -13.39 34.53
C PRO A 303 -37.07 -14.22 33.35
N ALA A 304 -37.49 -15.46 33.61
CA ALA A 304 -37.86 -16.40 32.54
C ALA A 304 -39.02 -15.90 31.64
N HIS A 305 -39.94 -15.09 32.19
CA HIS A 305 -41.05 -14.50 31.46
C HIS A 305 -40.64 -13.32 30.56
N MET A 306 -39.47 -12.73 30.78
CA MET A 306 -38.93 -11.63 29.97
C MET A 306 -38.00 -12.11 28.85
N ALA A 307 -37.62 -13.39 28.85
CA ALA A 307 -36.71 -13.96 27.87
C ALA A 307 -37.25 -13.84 26.43
N ASP A 308 -38.55 -14.04 26.24
CA ASP A 308 -39.18 -13.98 24.91
C ASP A 308 -39.18 -12.53 24.37
N LYS A 309 -39.35 -11.52 25.24
CA LYS A 309 -39.25 -10.10 24.86
C LYS A 309 -37.83 -9.70 24.44
N VAL A 310 -36.79 -10.23 25.12
CA VAL A 310 -35.39 -10.04 24.69
C VAL A 310 -35.15 -10.64 23.30
N HIS A 311 -35.68 -11.83 23.03
CA HIS A 311 -35.56 -12.47 21.72
C HIS A 311 -36.26 -11.70 20.62
N GLN A 312 -37.45 -11.17 20.90
CA GLN A 312 -38.22 -10.40 19.94
C GLN A 312 -37.44 -9.17 19.45
N ILE A 313 -36.81 -8.41 20.36
CA ILE A 313 -36.06 -7.20 20.00
C ILE A 313 -34.85 -7.53 19.12
N ILE A 314 -34.04 -8.52 19.52
CA ILE A 314 -32.85 -8.94 18.76
C ILE A 314 -33.27 -9.51 17.39
N SER A 315 -34.33 -10.32 17.35
CA SER A 315 -34.80 -10.94 16.11
C SER A 315 -35.39 -9.94 15.13
N LYS A 316 -36.01 -8.85 15.61
CA LYS A 316 -36.54 -7.79 14.75
C LYS A 316 -35.42 -6.94 14.17
N ALA A 317 -34.44 -6.53 14.99
CA ALA A 317 -33.30 -5.75 14.52
C ALA A 317 -32.42 -6.51 13.49
N LEU A 318 -32.26 -7.83 13.65
CA LEU A 318 -31.40 -8.68 12.79
C LEU A 318 -32.15 -9.34 11.62
N LYS A 319 -33.31 -8.82 11.19
CA LYS A 319 -33.98 -9.31 9.98
C LYS A 319 -33.11 -9.06 8.74
N LYS A 320 -33.15 -9.96 7.76
CA LYS A 320 -32.37 -9.80 6.51
C LYS A 320 -32.88 -8.63 5.69
N THR A 321 -34.20 -8.58 5.48
CA THR A 321 -34.92 -7.56 4.73
C THR A 321 -35.03 -6.28 5.58
N PRO A 322 -34.51 -5.12 5.12
CA PRO A 322 -34.57 -3.85 5.86
C PRO A 322 -36.00 -3.48 6.29
N GLU A 323 -36.99 -3.73 5.41
CA GLU A 323 -38.39 -3.38 5.64
C GLU A 323 -39.06 -4.19 6.77
N GLU A 324 -38.42 -5.27 7.24
CA GLU A 324 -38.89 -6.06 8.38
C GLU A 324 -38.22 -5.67 9.71
N ARG A 325 -37.29 -4.70 9.68
CA ARG A 325 -36.56 -4.23 10.87
C ARG A 325 -37.34 -3.10 11.57
N TYR A 326 -36.67 -2.47 12.52
CA TYR A 326 -37.10 -1.18 13.04
C TYR A 326 -36.83 -0.10 11.99
N HIS A 327 -37.79 0.79 11.75
CA HIS A 327 -37.66 1.88 10.77
C HIS A 327 -37.07 3.16 11.39
N SER A 328 -37.07 3.27 12.73
CA SER A 328 -36.50 4.41 13.42
C SER A 328 -35.92 4.05 14.79
N CYS A 329 -35.03 4.90 15.29
CA CYS A 329 -34.46 4.74 16.63
C CYS A 329 -35.53 4.77 17.73
N GLU A 330 -36.57 5.59 17.57
CA GLU A 330 -37.69 5.70 18.51
C GLU A 330 -38.44 4.38 18.68
N GLU A 331 -38.67 3.68 17.57
CA GLU A 331 -39.39 2.40 17.57
C GLU A 331 -38.62 1.34 18.38
N MET A 332 -37.31 1.24 18.16
CA MET A 332 -36.46 0.31 18.92
C MET A 332 -36.30 0.76 20.38
N LEU A 333 -36.21 2.07 20.64
CA LEU A 333 -36.04 2.64 21.97
C LEU A 333 -37.28 2.44 22.86
N ALA A 334 -38.49 2.42 22.27
CA ALA A 334 -39.73 2.10 22.98
C ALA A 334 -39.69 0.66 23.53
N ASP A 335 -39.38 -0.32 22.67
CA ASP A 335 -39.28 -1.74 23.07
C ASP A 335 -38.20 -1.98 24.14
N VAL A 336 -37.04 -1.32 23.98
CA VAL A 336 -35.92 -1.36 24.94
C VAL A 336 -36.34 -0.77 26.30
N SER A 337 -37.02 0.38 26.30
CA SER A 337 -37.43 1.05 27.54
C SER A 337 -38.49 0.26 28.30
N ASP A 338 -39.48 -0.30 27.61
CA ASP A 338 -40.50 -1.15 28.23
C ASP A 338 -39.91 -2.39 28.91
N LEU A 339 -38.88 -3.00 28.28
CA LEU A 339 -38.19 -4.13 28.86
C LEU A 339 -37.44 -3.73 30.15
N ILE A 340 -36.75 -2.60 30.15
CA ILE A 340 -36.01 -2.10 31.33
C ILE A 340 -36.98 -1.86 32.50
N HIS A 341 -38.11 -1.22 32.26
CA HIS A 341 -39.12 -0.96 33.30
C HIS A 341 -39.68 -2.25 33.91
N ALA A 342 -39.94 -3.27 33.09
CA ALA A 342 -40.44 -4.57 33.54
C ALA A 342 -39.42 -5.39 34.37
N LEU A 343 -38.14 -5.01 34.39
CA LEU A 343 -37.08 -5.72 35.12
C LEU A 343 -36.85 -5.23 36.57
N GLN A 344 -37.61 -4.25 37.09
CA GLN A 344 -37.46 -3.72 38.47
C GLN A 344 -38.21 -4.58 39.56
N PRO A 345 -37.63 -4.87 40.75
CA PRO A 345 -38.25 -5.72 41.79
C PRO A 345 -39.15 -5.00 42.84
N TYR A 346 -40.21 -5.70 43.35
CA TYR A 346 -41.16 -5.31 44.42
C TYR A 346 -40.88 -6.05 45.77
N LYS A 347 -41.13 -5.48 46.98
CA LYS A 347 -40.66 -6.02 48.30
C LYS A 347 -41.67 -6.10 49.47
N SER A 348 -41.71 -7.28 50.14
CA SER A 348 -41.98 -7.57 51.58
C SER A 348 -41.59 -9.03 51.89
N ASP A 349 -40.48 -9.28 52.62
CA ASP A 349 -39.65 -10.50 52.43
C ASP A 349 -39.63 -11.61 53.54
N LEU A 350 -40.26 -11.46 54.71
CA LEU A 350 -40.03 -12.40 55.85
C LEU A 350 -41.16 -13.40 56.17
N SER A 351 -42.42 -13.11 55.84
CA SER A 351 -43.57 -13.96 56.20
C SER A 351 -43.65 -15.29 55.41
N GLN A 352 -42.90 -15.41 54.32
CA GLN A 352 -42.83 -16.61 53.46
C GLN A 352 -41.56 -17.46 53.67
N VAL A 353 -40.69 -17.08 54.62
CA VAL A 353 -39.38 -17.71 54.81
C VAL A 353 -39.44 -18.74 55.93
N VAL A 354 -39.27 -20.02 55.59
CA VAL A 354 -39.04 -21.11 56.55
C VAL A 354 -37.54 -21.23 56.84
N TYR A 355 -37.19 -21.28 58.13
CA TYR A 355 -35.82 -21.44 58.63
C TYR A 355 -35.58 -22.88 59.09
N ASP A 356 -34.39 -23.40 58.84
CA ASP A 356 -34.00 -24.76 59.26
C ASP A 356 -33.69 -24.80 60.77
N ALA A 357 -33.10 -23.72 61.30
CA ALA A 357 -32.83 -23.54 62.72
C ALA A 357 -32.78 -22.04 63.10
N PHE A 358 -33.04 -21.75 64.38
CA PHE A 358 -32.85 -20.44 65.01
C PHE A 358 -31.74 -20.56 66.06
N ILE A 359 -30.78 -19.63 66.10
CA ILE A 359 -29.73 -19.59 67.13
C ILE A 359 -30.06 -18.49 68.14
N CYS A 360 -30.21 -18.90 69.40
CA CYS A 360 -30.46 -18.07 70.56
C CYS A 360 -29.19 -18.01 71.42
N TYR A 361 -28.77 -16.80 71.79
CA TYR A 361 -27.54 -16.57 72.56
C TYR A 361 -27.60 -15.25 73.34
N ARG A 362 -26.72 -15.08 74.33
CA ARG A 362 -26.50 -13.81 75.02
C ARG A 362 -25.47 -12.99 74.25
N HIS A 363 -25.66 -11.67 74.10
CA HIS A 363 -24.71 -10.77 73.44
C HIS A 363 -23.42 -10.52 74.27
N GLY A 364 -22.62 -11.57 74.45
CA GLY A 364 -21.24 -11.51 74.98
C GLY A 364 -20.21 -11.74 73.88
N GLU A 365 -18.94 -11.42 74.12
CA GLU A 365 -17.86 -11.53 73.11
C GLU A 365 -17.67 -12.98 72.62
N THR A 366 -17.58 -13.93 73.55
CA THR A 366 -17.36 -15.36 73.24
C THR A 366 -18.60 -16.02 72.62
N ASP A 367 -19.79 -15.79 73.19
CA ASP A 367 -21.03 -16.42 72.73
C ASP A 367 -21.49 -15.90 71.37
N SER A 368 -21.31 -14.61 71.09
CA SER A 368 -21.61 -14.02 69.77
C SER A 368 -20.70 -14.58 68.68
N GLN A 369 -19.41 -14.74 68.97
CA GLN A 369 -18.47 -15.34 68.03
C GLN A 369 -18.78 -16.83 67.80
N ALA A 370 -19.15 -17.57 68.85
CA ALA A 370 -19.56 -18.96 68.74
C ALA A 370 -20.83 -19.11 67.88
N ALA A 371 -21.84 -18.26 68.09
CA ALA A 371 -23.08 -18.21 67.31
C ALA A 371 -22.81 -17.97 65.81
N LYS A 372 -22.06 -16.90 65.50
CA LYS A 372 -21.74 -16.50 64.12
C LYS A 372 -20.99 -17.58 63.35
N ILE A 373 -20.01 -18.21 64.01
CA ILE A 373 -19.21 -19.28 63.38
C ILE A 373 -20.05 -20.55 63.18
N LEU A 374 -20.90 -20.89 64.15
CA LEU A 374 -21.79 -22.05 64.04
C LEU A 374 -22.83 -21.85 62.93
N GLN A 375 -23.46 -20.67 62.85
CA GLN A 375 -24.38 -20.28 61.78
C GLN A 375 -23.74 -20.47 60.39
N GLN A 376 -22.59 -19.81 60.17
CA GLN A 376 -21.86 -19.89 58.91
C GLN A 376 -21.52 -21.34 58.53
N LYS A 377 -21.04 -22.13 59.49
CA LYS A 377 -20.65 -23.52 59.24
C LYS A 377 -21.83 -24.43 58.94
N LEU A 378 -22.98 -24.23 59.59
CA LEU A 378 -24.21 -24.99 59.34
C LEU A 378 -24.77 -24.69 57.94
N GLU A 379 -24.82 -23.42 57.53
CA GLU A 379 -25.33 -23.03 56.20
C GLU A 379 -24.43 -23.47 55.04
N HIS A 380 -23.13 -23.58 55.30
CA HIS A 380 -22.14 -24.06 54.32
C HIS A 380 -21.86 -25.56 54.45
N PHE A 381 -22.55 -26.27 55.35
CA PHE A 381 -22.33 -27.68 55.56
C PHE A 381 -22.79 -28.50 54.34
N HIS A 382 -21.86 -29.22 53.72
CA HIS A 382 -22.15 -30.08 52.56
C HIS A 382 -22.68 -31.44 53.02
N ILE A 383 -23.94 -31.72 52.74
CA ILE A 383 -24.59 -32.98 53.12
C ILE A 383 -24.30 -34.06 52.07
N PRO A 384 -23.62 -35.17 52.44
CA PRO A 384 -23.48 -36.32 51.56
C PRO A 384 -24.85 -36.96 51.27
N TRP A 385 -25.11 -37.35 50.03
CA TRP A 385 -26.38 -37.93 49.60
C TRP A 385 -26.85 -39.13 50.45
N MET A 386 -28.14 -39.16 50.85
CA MET A 386 -28.76 -40.24 51.64
C MET A 386 -30.16 -40.61 51.12
N ARG A 387 -30.52 -41.91 51.16
CA ARG A 387 -31.85 -42.41 50.73
C ARG A 387 -33.03 -42.01 51.63
N LYS A 388 -32.79 -41.64 52.89
CA LYS A 388 -33.84 -41.36 53.90
C LYS A 388 -33.95 -39.88 54.35
N ASN A 389 -33.12 -38.96 53.85
CA ASN A 389 -33.17 -37.56 54.30
C ASN A 389 -34.22 -36.74 53.53
N LYS A 390 -35.09 -36.05 54.28
CA LYS A 390 -36.01 -35.03 53.73
C LYS A 390 -35.29 -33.69 53.46
N ILE A 391 -34.20 -33.39 54.17
CA ILE A 391 -33.45 -32.12 54.07
C ILE A 391 -32.20 -32.32 53.20
N LYS A 392 -32.11 -31.54 52.10
CA LYS A 392 -31.02 -31.62 51.10
C LYS A 392 -29.84 -30.68 51.38
N LYS A 393 -30.04 -29.64 52.20
CA LYS A 393 -29.02 -28.68 52.67
C LYS A 393 -29.64 -27.90 53.84
N ILE A 394 -28.86 -27.62 54.89
CA ILE A 394 -29.21 -26.61 55.90
C ILE A 394 -28.89 -25.26 55.27
N ARG A 395 -29.90 -24.46 54.95
CA ARG A 395 -29.76 -23.26 54.11
C ARG A 395 -30.05 -21.97 54.85
N ARG A 396 -30.95 -21.98 55.83
CA ARG A 396 -31.47 -20.78 56.46
C ARG A 396 -31.40 -20.93 57.97
N VAL A 397 -30.31 -20.44 58.58
CA VAL A 397 -30.16 -20.43 60.04
C VAL A 397 -30.31 -18.97 60.49
N PHE A 398 -31.44 -18.67 61.13
CA PHE A 398 -31.69 -17.32 61.63
C PHE A 398 -30.91 -17.07 62.91
N MET A 399 -30.32 -15.90 63.02
CA MET A 399 -29.57 -15.43 64.18
C MET A 399 -29.94 -13.95 64.35
N ASP A 400 -30.37 -13.57 65.55
CA ASP A 400 -30.61 -12.16 65.86
C ASP A 400 -29.28 -11.45 66.12
N GLU A 401 -29.08 -10.26 65.56
CA GLU A 401 -27.86 -9.47 65.72
C GLU A 401 -28.04 -8.24 66.64
N GLY A 402 -29.17 -8.07 67.36
CA GLY A 402 -29.32 -6.94 68.29
C GLY A 402 -30.33 -7.06 69.44
N GLU A 403 -30.03 -6.41 70.58
CA GLU A 403 -30.97 -6.25 71.69
C GLU A 403 -32.11 -5.26 71.32
N LEU A 404 -33.20 -5.78 70.72
CA LEU A 404 -34.53 -5.16 70.53
C LEU A 404 -34.61 -3.63 70.70
N SER A 405 -34.21 -2.85 69.69
CA SER A 405 -34.28 -1.38 69.78
C SER A 405 -34.93 -0.71 68.56
N SER A 406 -36.18 -0.26 68.77
CA SER A 406 -36.84 0.92 68.17
C SER A 406 -37.86 0.81 67.01
N CYS A 407 -38.49 -0.35 66.74
CA CYS A 407 -39.69 -0.42 65.90
C CYS A 407 -40.70 -1.48 66.39
N SER A 408 -41.99 -1.15 66.42
CA SER A 408 -43.08 -2.11 66.74
C SER A 408 -43.15 -3.29 65.77
N ASP A 409 -42.60 -3.15 64.56
CA ASP A 409 -42.57 -4.20 63.52
C ASP A 409 -41.46 -5.26 63.71
N PHE A 410 -40.41 -5.00 64.51
CA PHE A 410 -39.29 -5.94 64.65
C PHE A 410 -39.62 -7.12 65.59
N GLY A 411 -40.46 -6.89 66.62
CA GLY A 411 -40.97 -7.95 67.50
C GLY A 411 -41.90 -8.94 66.80
N LEU A 412 -42.60 -8.50 65.75
CA LEU A 412 -43.39 -9.38 64.87
C LEU A 412 -42.47 -10.26 64.00
N GLN A 413 -41.34 -9.71 63.50
CA GLN A 413 -40.38 -10.45 62.67
C GLN A 413 -39.67 -11.57 63.44
N ILE A 414 -39.20 -11.34 64.66
CA ILE A 414 -38.52 -12.37 65.48
C ILE A 414 -39.52 -13.47 65.88
N ARG A 415 -40.75 -13.09 66.25
CA ARG A 415 -41.83 -14.06 66.56
C ARG A 415 -42.21 -14.89 65.33
N GLU A 416 -42.29 -14.27 64.14
CA GLU A 416 -42.51 -14.99 62.88
C GLU A 416 -41.32 -15.89 62.52
N ALA A 417 -40.09 -15.46 62.73
CA ALA A 417 -38.88 -16.26 62.49
C ALA A 417 -38.80 -17.47 63.43
N LEU A 418 -39.10 -17.32 64.73
CA LEU A 418 -39.17 -18.42 65.70
C LEU A 418 -40.29 -19.41 65.36
N LYS A 419 -41.47 -18.91 64.98
CA LYS A 419 -42.58 -19.75 64.50
C LYS A 419 -42.19 -20.55 63.25
N ASN A 420 -41.51 -19.92 62.31
CA ASN A 420 -41.11 -20.53 61.04
C ASN A 420 -39.78 -21.30 61.08
N SER A 421 -39.16 -21.46 62.26
CA SER A 421 -37.90 -22.20 62.45
C SER A 421 -38.14 -23.65 62.84
N GLY A 422 -37.42 -24.59 62.21
CA GLY A 422 -37.59 -26.03 62.48
C GLY A 422 -36.94 -26.56 63.77
N TRP A 423 -35.87 -25.89 64.23
CA TRP A 423 -35.07 -26.21 65.42
C TRP A 423 -34.65 -24.93 66.15
N LEU A 424 -34.44 -25.01 67.45
CA LEU A 424 -33.84 -23.95 68.26
C LEU A 424 -32.48 -24.41 68.78
N ILE A 425 -31.43 -23.63 68.58
CA ILE A 425 -30.09 -23.87 69.10
C ILE A 425 -29.82 -22.83 70.17
N VAL A 426 -29.59 -23.25 71.40
CA VAL A 426 -29.32 -22.36 72.53
C VAL A 426 -27.85 -22.46 72.91
N ILE A 427 -27.14 -21.34 72.85
CA ILE A 427 -25.78 -21.24 73.37
C ILE A 427 -25.87 -20.96 74.87
N CYS A 428 -25.33 -21.85 75.69
CA CYS A 428 -25.40 -21.80 77.14
C CYS A 428 -24.03 -21.49 77.75
N SER A 429 -23.98 -20.38 78.47
CA SER A 429 -22.85 -19.91 79.28
C SER A 429 -23.33 -19.53 80.68
N SER A 430 -22.39 -19.28 81.60
CA SER A 430 -22.66 -18.85 82.98
C SER A 430 -23.58 -17.61 83.08
N GLU A 431 -23.59 -16.76 82.05
CA GLU A 431 -24.42 -15.56 81.94
C GLU A 431 -25.76 -15.75 81.22
N THR A 432 -25.94 -16.86 80.50
CA THR A 432 -27.13 -17.10 79.68
C THR A 432 -28.36 -17.44 80.53
N LYS A 433 -28.15 -18.16 81.64
CA LYS A 433 -29.24 -18.71 82.49
C LYS A 433 -30.22 -17.67 83.02
N ASP A 434 -29.75 -16.44 83.27
CA ASP A 434 -30.51 -15.34 83.87
C ASP A 434 -30.99 -14.31 82.84
N SER A 435 -30.75 -14.54 81.53
CA SER A 435 -31.13 -13.62 80.45
C SER A 435 -32.65 -13.60 80.21
N PRO A 436 -33.35 -12.48 80.42
CA PRO A 436 -34.80 -12.41 80.17
C PRO A 436 -35.16 -12.66 78.70
N TRP A 437 -34.29 -12.26 77.78
CA TRP A 437 -34.51 -12.35 76.33
C TRP A 437 -34.38 -13.78 75.79
N VAL A 438 -33.32 -14.50 76.19
CA VAL A 438 -33.14 -15.92 75.84
C VAL A 438 -34.32 -16.75 76.35
N ASN A 439 -34.77 -16.48 77.57
CA ASN A 439 -35.93 -17.15 78.15
C ASN A 439 -37.24 -16.80 77.42
N LEU A 440 -37.40 -15.55 76.96
CA LEU A 440 -38.54 -15.14 76.15
C LEU A 440 -38.54 -15.84 74.78
N GLU A 441 -37.40 -15.99 74.13
CA GLU A 441 -37.26 -16.70 72.84
C GLU A 441 -37.51 -18.21 72.98
N ILE A 442 -36.94 -18.84 74.01
CA ILE A 442 -37.21 -20.26 74.33
C ILE A 442 -38.71 -20.45 74.59
N LYS A 443 -39.32 -19.59 75.40
CA LYS A 443 -40.77 -19.64 75.69
C LYS A 443 -41.59 -19.45 74.42
N THR A 444 -41.24 -18.48 73.57
CA THR A 444 -41.92 -18.21 72.30
C THR A 444 -41.78 -19.36 71.31
N PHE A 445 -40.62 -20.03 71.24
CA PHE A 445 -40.43 -21.22 70.42
C PHE A 445 -41.26 -22.40 70.93
N LEU A 446 -41.29 -22.61 72.24
CA LEU A 446 -42.10 -23.66 72.90
C LEU A 446 -43.62 -23.44 72.77
N GLU A 447 -44.09 -22.23 72.45
CA GLU A 447 -45.49 -21.98 72.09
C GLU A 447 -45.90 -22.68 70.78
N PHE A 448 -44.94 -22.91 69.87
CA PHE A 448 -45.20 -23.45 68.52
C PHE A 448 -44.54 -24.81 68.24
N HIS A 449 -43.54 -25.22 69.03
CA HIS A 449 -42.71 -26.41 68.79
C HIS A 449 -42.44 -27.22 70.07
N ASP A 450 -42.19 -28.52 69.91
CA ASP A 450 -41.84 -29.41 71.03
C ASP A 450 -40.40 -29.18 71.55
N ARG A 451 -40.20 -29.40 72.85
CA ARG A 451 -38.89 -29.28 73.52
C ARG A 451 -37.80 -30.20 72.95
N SER A 452 -38.17 -31.32 72.32
CA SER A 452 -37.23 -32.23 71.65
C SER A 452 -36.53 -31.61 70.43
N ARG A 453 -36.94 -30.41 70.01
CA ARG A 453 -36.35 -29.62 68.91
C ARG A 453 -35.41 -28.52 69.39
N ILE A 454 -35.02 -28.55 70.66
CA ILE A 454 -34.05 -27.62 71.24
C ILE A 454 -32.70 -28.33 71.41
N LEU A 455 -31.63 -27.73 70.89
CA LEU A 455 -30.26 -28.23 70.97
C LEU A 455 -29.42 -27.25 71.79
N ALA A 456 -28.77 -27.74 72.85
CA ALA A 456 -27.90 -26.91 73.69
C ALA A 456 -26.44 -27.00 73.22
N VAL A 457 -25.72 -25.87 73.26
CA VAL A 457 -24.27 -25.79 73.03
C VAL A 457 -23.66 -25.13 74.26
N VAL A 458 -22.84 -25.85 75.02
CA VAL A 458 -22.25 -25.32 76.26
C VAL A 458 -20.89 -24.71 75.94
N THR A 459 -20.75 -23.40 76.14
CA THR A 459 -19.52 -22.64 75.89
C THR A 459 -18.69 -22.42 77.16
N ASP A 460 -19.34 -22.35 78.32
CA ASP A 460 -18.71 -22.19 79.65
C ASP A 460 -19.59 -22.80 80.76
N GLY A 461 -19.00 -23.18 81.90
CA GLY A 461 -19.66 -23.74 83.09
C GLY A 461 -20.10 -25.21 82.99
N GLU A 462 -20.67 -25.75 84.07
CA GLU A 462 -21.27 -27.08 84.05
C GLU A 462 -22.72 -27.03 83.54
N PRO A 463 -23.18 -27.98 82.70
CA PRO A 463 -24.50 -27.96 82.07
C PRO A 463 -25.66 -27.72 83.04
N GLU A 464 -25.61 -28.31 84.23
CA GLU A 464 -26.64 -28.19 85.27
C GLU A 464 -26.75 -26.75 85.84
N GLU A 465 -25.67 -25.96 85.75
CA GLU A 465 -25.57 -24.61 86.33
C GLU A 465 -25.86 -23.50 85.31
N VAL A 466 -25.72 -23.78 84.01
CA VAL A 466 -25.77 -22.78 82.92
C VAL A 466 -27.00 -22.88 82.03
N PHE A 467 -27.80 -23.94 82.17
CA PHE A 467 -29.04 -24.07 81.41
C PHE A 467 -30.11 -23.09 81.92
N PRO A 468 -30.77 -22.33 81.01
CA PRO A 468 -31.90 -21.49 81.39
C PRO A 468 -33.04 -22.31 82.00
N LYS A 469 -33.78 -21.73 82.95
CA LYS A 469 -34.81 -22.45 83.72
C LYS A 469 -35.91 -23.00 82.82
N GLU A 470 -36.24 -22.27 81.76
CA GLU A 470 -37.23 -22.59 80.74
C GLU A 470 -36.83 -23.79 79.87
N LEU A 471 -35.52 -24.05 79.73
CA LEU A 471 -34.97 -25.23 79.05
C LEU A 471 -35.15 -26.51 79.87
N LEU A 472 -35.04 -26.42 81.19
CA LEU A 472 -35.15 -27.55 82.14
C LEU A 472 -36.61 -27.94 82.45
N GLY A 473 -37.54 -26.99 82.50
CA GLY A 473 -38.97 -27.21 82.77
C GLY A 473 -39.31 -27.72 84.18
N SER A 474 -40.54 -28.20 84.36
CA SER A 474 -41.11 -28.58 85.65
C SER A 474 -40.63 -29.92 86.21
N ASP A 475 -39.91 -30.72 85.42
CA ASP A 475 -39.38 -32.02 85.80
C ASP A 475 -37.84 -32.00 85.66
N ARG A 476 -37.12 -31.85 86.78
CA ARG A 476 -35.65 -31.61 86.82
C ARG A 476 -34.79 -32.82 86.41
N THR A 477 -35.37 -33.86 85.82
CA THR A 477 -34.70 -35.15 85.52
C THR A 477 -34.53 -35.44 84.03
N ALA A 478 -34.99 -34.56 83.13
CA ALA A 478 -34.83 -34.74 81.70
C ALA A 478 -33.40 -34.40 81.23
N GLU A 479 -32.64 -35.39 80.74
CA GLU A 479 -31.32 -35.19 80.14
C GLU A 479 -31.44 -34.33 78.86
N VAL A 480 -30.91 -33.11 78.88
CA VAL A 480 -30.80 -32.24 77.70
C VAL A 480 -29.52 -32.60 76.94
N LEU A 481 -29.64 -33.00 75.67
CA LEU A 481 -28.50 -33.28 74.81
C LEU A 481 -27.73 -31.99 74.49
N ALA A 482 -26.55 -31.83 75.10
CA ALA A 482 -25.69 -30.68 74.90
C ALA A 482 -24.41 -31.01 74.15
N ALA A 483 -24.06 -30.18 73.17
CA ALA A 483 -22.78 -30.24 72.50
C ALA A 483 -21.74 -29.45 73.31
N ASP A 484 -20.77 -30.16 73.88
CA ASP A 484 -19.67 -29.54 74.63
C ASP A 484 -18.73 -28.78 73.70
N ALA A 485 -18.67 -27.46 73.90
CA ALA A 485 -17.80 -26.54 73.20
C ALA A 485 -16.78 -25.87 74.14
N ARG A 486 -16.75 -26.24 75.42
CA ARG A 486 -15.93 -25.59 76.46
C ARG A 486 -14.43 -25.67 76.14
N GLY A 487 -13.66 -24.71 76.66
CA GLY A 487 -12.22 -24.63 76.48
C GLY A 487 -11.59 -23.60 77.42
N GLU A 488 -10.32 -23.76 77.73
CA GLU A 488 -9.59 -22.89 78.67
C GLU A 488 -9.42 -21.45 78.17
N THR A 489 -9.53 -21.22 76.85
CA THR A 489 -9.52 -19.88 76.24
C THR A 489 -10.66 -19.72 75.22
N PRO A 490 -11.09 -18.48 74.92
CA PRO A 490 -12.10 -18.21 73.89
C PRO A 490 -11.75 -18.82 72.51
N GLU A 491 -10.48 -18.83 72.10
CA GLU A 491 -10.04 -19.42 70.83
C GLU A 491 -10.20 -20.96 70.83
N GLN A 492 -9.96 -21.59 71.99
CA GLN A 492 -10.16 -23.03 72.18
C GLN A 492 -11.66 -23.37 72.05
N VAL A 493 -12.53 -22.56 72.64
CA VAL A 493 -14.00 -22.68 72.51
C VAL A 493 -14.40 -22.61 71.04
N ILE A 494 -13.96 -21.58 70.31
CA ILE A 494 -14.26 -21.42 68.88
C ILE A 494 -13.71 -22.59 68.02
N ARG A 495 -12.53 -23.13 68.34
CA ARG A 495 -11.97 -24.30 67.66
C ARG A 495 -12.81 -25.56 67.91
N ASN A 496 -13.31 -25.72 69.13
CA ASN A 496 -14.20 -26.83 69.51
C ASN A 496 -15.58 -26.71 68.85
N VAL A 497 -16.13 -25.49 68.69
CA VAL A 497 -17.33 -25.25 67.88
C VAL A 497 -17.13 -25.72 66.42
N LYS A 498 -15.98 -25.39 65.81
CA LYS A 498 -15.66 -25.74 64.42
C LYS A 498 -15.45 -27.26 64.19
N LYS A 499 -14.90 -27.98 65.17
CA LYS A 499 -14.51 -29.40 65.02
C LYS A 499 -15.49 -30.39 65.64
N ASN A 500 -16.00 -30.09 66.83
CA ASN A 500 -16.69 -31.06 67.69
C ASN A 500 -18.21 -30.83 67.74
N VAL A 501 -18.64 -29.56 67.67
CA VAL A 501 -20.05 -29.17 67.80
C VAL A 501 -20.80 -29.29 66.47
N LEU A 502 -20.19 -28.85 65.37
CA LEU A 502 -20.84 -28.78 64.05
C LEU A 502 -21.55 -30.08 63.62
N LEU A 503 -20.85 -31.22 63.70
CA LEU A 503 -21.42 -32.51 63.31
C LEU A 503 -22.47 -33.04 64.31
N LYS A 504 -22.33 -32.68 65.59
CA LYS A 504 -23.27 -33.06 66.67
C LYS A 504 -24.59 -32.29 66.58
N ILE A 505 -24.56 -31.04 66.12
CA ILE A 505 -25.75 -30.20 65.88
C ILE A 505 -26.38 -30.50 64.52
N ALA A 506 -25.57 -30.71 63.47
CA ALA A 506 -26.09 -31.04 62.15
C ALA A 506 -26.76 -32.42 62.08
N ALA A 507 -26.29 -33.41 62.85
CA ALA A 507 -26.84 -34.78 62.78
C ALA A 507 -28.35 -34.86 63.19
N PRO A 508 -28.79 -34.30 64.33
CA PRO A 508 -30.21 -34.20 64.70
C PRO A 508 -31.05 -33.43 63.67
N ILE A 509 -30.57 -32.26 63.22
CA ILE A 509 -31.26 -31.43 62.21
C ILE A 509 -31.50 -32.23 60.93
N LEU A 510 -30.55 -33.08 60.54
CA LEU A 510 -30.60 -33.92 59.35
C LEU A 510 -31.29 -35.28 59.56
N GLY A 511 -31.74 -35.59 60.77
CA GLY A 511 -32.40 -36.85 61.10
C GLY A 511 -31.51 -38.09 61.02
N THR A 512 -30.20 -37.96 61.31
CA THR A 512 -29.22 -39.04 61.22
C THR A 512 -28.36 -39.15 62.49
N THR A 513 -27.65 -40.26 62.68
CA THR A 513 -26.69 -40.41 63.78
C THR A 513 -25.34 -39.74 63.45
N TYR A 514 -24.64 -39.23 64.45
CA TYR A 514 -23.33 -38.57 64.30
C TYR A 514 -22.31 -39.43 63.54
N ASP A 515 -22.16 -40.70 63.90
CA ASP A 515 -21.14 -41.60 63.31
C ASP A 515 -21.38 -41.86 61.82
N SER A 516 -22.64 -41.99 61.42
CA SER A 516 -23.01 -42.22 60.01
C SER A 516 -22.71 -41.02 59.12
N LEU A 517 -22.87 -39.79 59.64
CA LEU A 517 -22.58 -38.56 58.92
C LEU A 517 -21.07 -38.38 58.72
N LYS A 518 -20.28 -38.66 59.78
CA LYS A 518 -18.81 -38.57 59.78
C LYS A 518 -18.17 -39.51 58.75
N GLN A 519 -18.61 -40.77 58.67
CA GLN A 519 -18.04 -41.76 57.75
C GLN A 519 -18.31 -41.40 56.27
N ARG A 520 -19.48 -40.82 55.95
CA ARG A 520 -19.87 -40.49 54.58
C ARG A 520 -19.22 -39.22 54.04
N GLN A 521 -18.96 -38.24 54.91
CA GLN A 521 -18.24 -37.02 54.52
C GLN A 521 -16.82 -37.35 54.01
N ARG A 522 -16.15 -38.34 54.62
CA ARG A 522 -14.86 -38.84 54.16
C ARG A 522 -14.90 -39.39 52.73
N ASN A 523 -15.93 -40.16 52.39
CA ASN A 523 -16.09 -40.76 51.06
C ASN A 523 -16.44 -39.74 49.97
N TYR A 524 -17.18 -38.68 50.30
CA TYR A 524 -17.51 -37.59 49.37
C TYR A 524 -16.25 -36.83 48.92
N ILE A 525 -15.36 -36.51 49.85
CA ILE A 525 -14.12 -35.78 49.56
C ILE A 525 -13.24 -36.56 48.56
N ILE A 526 -13.10 -37.87 48.75
CA ILE A 526 -12.30 -38.74 47.86
C ILE A 526 -12.86 -38.73 46.43
N LYS A 527 -14.18 -38.86 46.23
CA LYS A 527 -14.80 -38.85 44.90
C LYS A 527 -14.67 -37.51 44.17
N LYS A 528 -14.74 -36.39 44.91
CA LYS A 528 -14.61 -35.04 44.34
C LYS A 528 -13.26 -34.84 43.65
N TYR A 529 -12.17 -35.29 44.27
CA TYR A 529 -10.84 -35.11 43.71
C TYR A 529 -10.55 -36.02 42.49
N ALA A 530 -11.15 -37.20 42.42
CA ALA A 530 -11.01 -38.08 41.25
C ALA A 530 -11.61 -37.51 39.95
N VAL A 531 -12.75 -36.80 40.03
CA VAL A 531 -13.40 -36.18 38.86
C VAL A 531 -12.61 -34.98 38.33
N ILE A 532 -12.00 -34.20 39.21
CA ILE A 532 -11.18 -33.05 38.81
C ILE A 532 -9.94 -33.51 38.03
N GLY A 533 -9.29 -34.60 38.49
CA GLY A 533 -8.11 -35.15 37.80
C GLY A 533 -8.40 -35.64 36.38
N SER A 534 -9.55 -36.29 36.16
CA SER A 534 -9.93 -36.79 34.83
C SER A 534 -10.26 -35.68 33.82
N LEU A 535 -10.90 -34.59 34.28
CA LEU A 535 -11.19 -33.43 33.42
C LEU A 535 -9.91 -32.71 32.96
N ALA A 536 -8.88 -32.66 33.80
CA ALA A 536 -7.60 -32.02 33.47
C ALA A 536 -6.87 -32.76 32.33
N VAL A 537 -6.90 -34.10 32.35
CA VAL A 537 -6.29 -34.93 31.29
C VAL A 537 -7.01 -34.74 29.95
N LEU A 538 -8.34 -34.64 29.95
CA LEU A 538 -9.11 -34.38 28.72
C LEU A 538 -8.79 -33.02 28.10
N MET A 539 -8.66 -31.97 28.92
CA MET A 539 -8.27 -30.64 28.44
C MET A 539 -6.85 -30.62 27.87
N ALA A 540 -5.89 -31.32 28.49
CA ALA A 540 -4.53 -31.41 27.98
C ALA A 540 -4.47 -32.08 26.60
N ASN A 541 -5.24 -33.15 26.38
CA ASN A 541 -5.32 -33.82 25.07
C ASN A 541 -5.98 -32.92 24.00
N ALA A 542 -7.05 -32.21 24.36
CA ALA A 542 -7.70 -31.26 23.44
C ALA A 542 -6.76 -30.10 23.05
N PHE A 543 -5.98 -29.57 24.00
CA PHE A 543 -4.97 -28.56 23.73
C PHE A 543 -3.86 -29.07 22.81
N PHE A 544 -3.40 -30.31 23.01
CA PHE A 544 -2.39 -30.93 22.16
C PHE A 544 -2.86 -31.06 20.70
N LEU A 545 -4.09 -31.54 20.47
CA LEU A 545 -4.67 -31.61 19.13
C LEU A 545 -4.87 -30.23 18.50
N PHE A 546 -5.31 -29.24 19.27
CA PHE A 546 -5.44 -27.86 18.81
C PHE A 546 -4.07 -27.26 18.43
N ALA A 547 -3.02 -27.54 19.20
CA ALA A 547 -1.66 -27.08 18.90
C ALA A 547 -1.13 -27.70 17.60
N MET A 548 -1.38 -28.99 17.35
CA MET A 548 -1.00 -29.64 16.08
C MET A 548 -1.71 -29.03 14.86
N ASP A 549 -3.04 -28.81 14.93
CA ASP A 549 -3.78 -28.17 13.83
C ASP A 549 -3.28 -26.74 13.58
N ARG A 550 -2.97 -26.01 14.65
CA ARG A 550 -2.43 -24.65 14.56
C ARG A 550 -1.04 -24.62 13.91
N ASN A 551 -0.14 -25.53 14.29
CA ASN A 551 1.19 -25.62 13.68
C ASN A 551 1.12 -25.89 12.18
N ARG A 552 0.25 -26.82 11.76
CA ARG A 552 0.06 -27.10 10.33
C ARG A 552 -0.43 -25.88 9.53
N ARG A 553 -1.38 -25.11 10.09
CA ARG A 553 -1.84 -23.86 9.46
C ARG A 553 -0.74 -22.81 9.39
N ILE A 554 0.12 -22.72 10.41
CA ILE A 554 1.27 -21.81 10.41
C ILE A 554 2.26 -22.18 9.30
N GLU A 555 2.55 -23.47 9.10
CA GLU A 555 3.41 -23.93 7.99
C GLU A 555 2.81 -23.57 6.62
N GLU A 556 1.52 -23.81 6.41
CA GLU A 556 0.83 -23.44 5.16
C GLU A 556 0.81 -21.91 4.93
N GLN A 557 0.67 -21.12 6.01
CA GLN A 557 0.75 -19.66 5.92
C GLN A 557 2.17 -19.16 5.61
N ASN A 558 3.19 -19.75 6.23
CA ASN A 558 4.59 -19.39 5.98
C ASN A 558 4.98 -19.67 4.52
N ARG A 559 4.54 -20.80 3.95
CA ARG A 559 4.80 -21.11 2.54
C ARG A 559 4.21 -20.05 1.59
N ARG A 560 2.95 -19.63 1.84
CA ARG A 560 2.31 -18.56 1.05
C ARG A 560 2.97 -17.21 1.20
N ILE A 561 3.50 -16.89 2.39
CA ILE A 561 4.24 -15.63 2.61
C ILE A 561 5.53 -15.63 1.78
N LEU A 562 6.21 -16.77 1.68
CA LEU A 562 7.42 -16.91 0.86
C LEU A 562 7.11 -16.84 -0.64
N GLU A 563 6.07 -17.53 -1.11
CA GLU A 563 5.59 -17.47 -2.50
C GLU A 563 5.25 -16.01 -2.89
N ASN A 564 4.43 -15.32 -2.08
CA ASN A 564 4.09 -13.92 -2.33
C ASN A 564 5.32 -13.00 -2.33
N ARG A 565 6.28 -13.21 -1.41
CA ARG A 565 7.51 -12.40 -1.36
C ARG A 565 8.35 -12.58 -2.63
N ALA A 566 8.44 -13.80 -3.14
CA ALA A 566 9.17 -14.07 -4.37
C ALA A 566 8.47 -13.45 -5.59
N GLU A 567 7.14 -13.49 -5.64
CA GLU A 567 6.35 -12.77 -6.66
C GLU A 567 6.56 -11.25 -6.60
N ASP A 568 6.55 -10.66 -5.40
CA ASP A 568 6.81 -9.22 -5.20
C ASP A 568 8.22 -8.82 -5.68
N GLN A 569 9.23 -9.65 -5.42
CA GLN A 569 10.62 -9.41 -5.85
C GLN A 569 10.80 -9.54 -7.37
N VAL A 570 10.10 -10.49 -8.00
CA VAL A 570 10.09 -10.63 -9.46
C VAL A 570 9.40 -9.43 -10.12
N ALA A 571 8.27 -8.97 -9.56
CA ALA A 571 7.60 -7.77 -10.04
C ALA A 571 8.52 -6.54 -9.95
N LEU A 572 9.18 -6.36 -8.80
CA LEU A 572 10.16 -5.29 -8.59
C LEU A 572 11.33 -5.37 -9.59
N SER A 573 11.85 -6.57 -9.85
CA SER A 573 12.89 -6.77 -10.87
C SER A 573 12.45 -6.29 -12.25
N GLY A 574 11.22 -6.59 -12.64
CA GLY A 574 10.63 -6.12 -13.89
C GLY A 574 10.47 -4.59 -13.94
N GLU A 575 10.00 -3.97 -12.85
CA GLU A 575 9.87 -2.50 -12.73
C GLU A 575 11.24 -1.81 -12.82
N LEU A 576 12.24 -2.27 -12.06
CA LEU A 576 13.60 -1.73 -12.08
C LEU A 576 14.26 -1.86 -13.46
N LEU A 577 14.03 -2.97 -14.17
CA LEU A 577 14.54 -3.15 -15.52
C LEU A 577 13.93 -2.16 -16.51
N LYS A 578 12.64 -1.82 -16.35
CA LYS A 578 11.96 -0.78 -17.17
C LYS A 578 12.48 0.62 -16.87
N GLU A 579 12.82 0.91 -15.61
CA GLU A 579 13.44 2.18 -15.22
C GLU A 579 14.89 2.32 -15.71
N GLY A 580 15.48 1.21 -16.16
CA GLY A 580 16.85 1.15 -16.68
C GLY A 580 17.89 0.77 -15.63
N ASN A 581 17.45 0.39 -14.43
CA ASN A 581 18.29 -0.08 -13.35
C ASN A 581 18.45 -1.62 -13.40
N ARG A 582 19.22 -2.07 -14.39
CA ARG A 582 19.50 -3.51 -14.59
C ARG A 582 20.17 -4.16 -13.38
N GLU A 583 21.00 -3.42 -12.66
CA GLU A 583 21.76 -3.95 -11.52
C GLU A 583 20.83 -4.30 -10.36
N GLU A 584 19.99 -3.35 -9.94
CA GLU A 584 18.99 -3.61 -8.91
C GLU A 584 17.94 -4.61 -9.39
N ALA A 585 17.61 -4.62 -10.69
CA ALA A 585 16.73 -5.64 -11.26
C ALA A 585 17.29 -7.06 -11.09
N LEU A 586 18.59 -7.26 -11.34
CA LEU A 586 19.27 -8.53 -11.09
C LEU A 586 19.30 -8.88 -9.60
N GLN A 587 19.53 -7.90 -8.73
CA GLN A 587 19.54 -8.10 -7.30
C GLN A 587 18.16 -8.51 -6.77
N ALA A 588 17.10 -7.81 -7.16
CA ALA A 588 15.71 -8.14 -6.81
C ALA A 588 15.34 -9.55 -7.29
N ALA A 589 15.72 -9.91 -8.53
CA ALA A 589 15.49 -11.26 -9.05
C ALA A 589 16.21 -12.35 -8.22
N LEU A 590 17.39 -12.08 -7.68
CA LEU A 590 18.13 -13.02 -6.83
C LEU A 590 17.62 -13.07 -5.38
N GLU A 591 17.12 -11.95 -4.85
CA GLU A 591 16.58 -11.83 -3.49
C GLU A 591 15.25 -12.57 -3.30
N ALA A 592 14.59 -12.98 -4.39
CA ALA A 592 13.46 -13.89 -4.36
C ALA A 592 13.79 -15.23 -3.65
N GLN A 593 15.06 -15.63 -3.57
CA GLN A 593 15.50 -16.91 -3.01
C GLN A 593 16.69 -16.78 -2.01
N GLU A 594 16.51 -16.04 -0.91
CA GLU A 594 17.53 -15.86 0.15
C GLU A 594 17.97 -17.18 0.85
N ASP A 595 17.06 -18.16 1.01
CA ASP A 595 17.33 -19.43 1.71
C ASP A 595 17.16 -20.61 0.75
N GLY A 596 18.26 -21.26 0.33
CA GLY A 596 18.31 -22.31 -0.71
C GLY A 596 17.45 -23.59 -0.53
N ASP A 597 16.52 -23.61 0.43
CA ASP A 597 15.53 -24.67 0.65
C ASP A 597 14.12 -24.33 0.09
N THR A 598 13.88 -23.10 -0.42
CA THR A 598 12.62 -22.75 -1.10
C THR A 598 12.59 -23.24 -2.56
N PRO A 599 11.45 -23.77 -3.05
CA PRO A 599 11.30 -24.09 -4.48
C PRO A 599 11.43 -22.82 -5.33
N VAL A 600 12.22 -22.88 -6.40
CA VAL A 600 12.34 -21.80 -7.40
C VAL A 600 10.96 -21.61 -8.04
N ILE A 601 10.44 -20.39 -8.01
CA ILE A 601 9.21 -20.06 -8.75
C ILE A 601 9.58 -19.84 -10.22
N PRO A 602 8.80 -20.35 -11.19
CA PRO A 602 9.11 -20.20 -12.61
C PRO A 602 9.29 -18.74 -13.08
N GLU A 603 8.57 -17.80 -12.46
CA GLU A 603 8.63 -16.36 -12.75
C GLU A 603 10.00 -15.75 -12.45
N GLU A 604 10.76 -16.29 -11.50
CA GLU A 604 12.12 -15.85 -11.17
C GLU A 604 13.08 -16.10 -12.35
N ILE A 605 12.87 -17.21 -13.07
CA ILE A 605 13.65 -17.53 -14.27
C ILE A 605 13.38 -16.50 -15.38
N TYR A 606 12.14 -16.07 -15.53
CA TYR A 606 11.78 -15.01 -16.48
C TYR A 606 12.41 -13.67 -16.13
N ALA A 607 12.36 -13.29 -14.84
CA ALA A 607 13.00 -12.06 -14.35
C ALA A 607 14.51 -12.07 -14.62
N LEU A 608 15.18 -13.17 -14.29
CA LEU A 608 16.61 -13.33 -14.55
C LEU A 608 16.93 -13.34 -16.04
N ASN A 609 16.17 -14.06 -16.87
CA ASN A 609 16.37 -14.07 -18.32
C ASN A 609 16.26 -12.66 -18.90
N SER A 610 15.24 -11.90 -18.47
CA SER A 610 14.99 -10.53 -18.90
C SER A 610 16.11 -9.59 -18.47
N ALA A 611 16.46 -9.58 -17.18
CA ALA A 611 17.50 -8.69 -16.64
C ALA A 611 18.92 -9.05 -17.11
N LEU A 612 19.17 -10.33 -17.44
CA LEU A 612 20.44 -10.75 -18.05
C LEU A 612 20.51 -10.46 -19.55
N TYR A 613 19.40 -10.07 -20.19
CA TYR A 613 19.26 -10.04 -21.65
C TYR A 613 19.65 -11.39 -22.26
N SER A 614 19.19 -12.47 -21.63
CA SER A 614 19.47 -13.83 -22.09
C SER A 614 18.89 -14.02 -23.49
N TYR A 615 19.60 -14.75 -24.35
CA TYR A 615 19.22 -15.00 -25.75
C TYR A 615 19.21 -13.78 -26.69
N HIS A 616 19.77 -12.65 -26.26
CA HIS A 616 19.97 -11.48 -27.11
C HIS A 616 21.31 -11.56 -27.84
N HIS A 617 21.36 -11.20 -29.12
CA HIS A 617 22.61 -11.03 -29.88
C HIS A 617 22.54 -9.85 -30.84
N GLU A 618 23.69 -9.46 -31.41
CA GLU A 618 23.82 -8.27 -32.28
C GLU A 618 22.79 -8.21 -33.42
N GLY A 619 22.29 -9.36 -33.85
CA GLY A 619 21.43 -9.44 -35.03
C GLY A 619 19.95 -9.70 -34.79
N ASN A 620 19.48 -10.02 -33.57
CA ASN A 620 18.04 -10.21 -33.32
C ASN A 620 17.41 -9.13 -32.44
N VAL A 621 18.21 -8.32 -31.77
CA VAL A 621 17.68 -7.27 -30.89
C VAL A 621 18.07 -5.94 -31.49
N GLU A 622 17.06 -5.19 -31.90
CA GLU A 622 17.23 -3.82 -32.33
C GLU A 622 17.56 -2.94 -31.13
N GLY A 623 18.72 -2.30 -31.20
CA GLY A 623 19.00 -1.10 -30.44
C GLY A 623 19.58 -1.29 -29.04
N PHE A 624 20.06 -0.17 -28.53
CA PHE A 624 20.64 0.01 -27.21
C PHE A 624 19.64 -0.42 -26.13
N ARG A 625 20.17 -0.89 -25.00
CA ARG A 625 19.38 -1.21 -23.82
C ARG A 625 19.97 -0.51 -22.61
N PRO A 626 19.14 -0.09 -21.65
CA PRO A 626 19.61 0.40 -20.38
C PRO A 626 20.50 -0.65 -19.74
N ASP A 627 21.71 -0.26 -19.45
CA ASP A 627 22.63 -1.12 -18.69
C ASP A 627 22.75 -0.62 -17.27
N ARG A 628 22.78 0.71 -17.08
CA ARG A 628 23.06 1.33 -15.80
C ARG A 628 22.34 2.65 -15.64
N GLN A 629 22.12 3.00 -14.39
CA GLN A 629 21.64 4.29 -13.96
C GLN A 629 22.61 4.85 -12.93
N VAL A 630 22.92 6.15 -13.03
CA VAL A 630 23.79 6.85 -12.09
C VAL A 630 22.99 7.99 -11.48
N GLU A 631 23.01 8.09 -10.16
CA GLU A 631 22.36 9.17 -9.41
C GLU A 631 23.33 10.33 -9.16
N LEU A 632 22.87 11.55 -9.47
CA LEU A 632 23.49 12.83 -9.17
C LEU A 632 22.95 13.38 -7.84
N GLU A 633 23.60 14.40 -7.26
CA GLU A 633 23.09 14.99 -6.00
C GLU A 633 21.80 15.80 -6.19
N ASN A 634 21.56 16.32 -7.39
CA ASN A 634 20.38 17.11 -7.75
C ASN A 634 19.91 16.72 -9.15
N ASN A 635 18.81 17.30 -9.64
CA ASN A 635 18.27 16.93 -10.94
C ASN A 635 19.26 17.18 -12.08
N THR A 636 19.29 16.28 -13.07
CA THR A 636 20.10 16.43 -14.27
C THR A 636 19.64 17.63 -15.09
N THR A 637 20.59 18.24 -15.79
CA THR A 637 20.33 19.23 -16.85
C THR A 637 20.64 18.63 -18.22
N ASP A 638 20.34 19.37 -19.28
CA ASP A 638 20.60 18.98 -20.67
C ASP A 638 22.08 19.10 -21.07
N ILE A 639 22.91 19.56 -20.13
CA ILE A 639 24.30 19.94 -20.38
C ILE A 639 25.20 18.75 -20.06
N GLY A 640 25.75 18.17 -21.13
CA GLY A 640 26.78 17.15 -21.04
C GLY A 640 27.48 16.89 -22.37
N GLU A 641 28.73 16.46 -22.28
CA GLU A 641 29.61 16.18 -23.44
C GLU A 641 30.60 15.05 -23.12
N SER A 642 30.95 14.25 -24.12
CA SER A 642 32.11 13.35 -24.05
C SER A 642 33.40 14.10 -24.39
N SER A 643 34.50 13.74 -23.75
CA SER A 643 35.82 14.23 -24.14
C SER A 643 36.16 13.80 -25.57
N PRO A 644 36.98 14.55 -26.32
CA PRO A 644 37.32 14.20 -27.70
C PRO A 644 37.93 12.80 -27.91
N ASP A 645 38.58 12.26 -26.88
CA ASP A 645 39.16 10.91 -26.88
C ASP A 645 38.19 9.82 -26.37
N GLY A 646 36.96 10.17 -25.99
CA GLY A 646 35.92 9.26 -25.53
C GLY A 646 36.23 8.57 -24.19
N LYS A 647 37.10 9.15 -23.37
CA LYS A 647 37.49 8.58 -22.06
C LYS A 647 36.74 9.15 -20.87
N VAL A 648 36.31 10.41 -20.96
CA VAL A 648 35.66 11.13 -19.86
C VAL A 648 34.31 11.66 -20.33
N PHE A 649 33.28 11.48 -19.51
CA PHE A 649 31.98 12.11 -19.71
C PHE A 649 31.76 13.22 -18.68
N PHE A 650 31.32 14.38 -19.14
CA PHE A 650 30.99 15.54 -18.32
C PHE A 650 29.48 15.80 -18.34
N CYS A 651 28.91 16.13 -17.19
CA CYS A 651 27.54 16.65 -17.09
C CYS A 651 27.37 17.64 -15.93
N LEU A 652 26.30 18.45 -15.98
CA LEU A 652 25.89 19.37 -14.92
C LEU A 652 24.54 18.97 -14.29
N ASP A 653 24.43 19.17 -12.98
CA ASP A 653 23.13 19.18 -12.29
C ASP A 653 22.53 20.60 -12.18
N GLU A 654 21.26 20.69 -11.79
CA GLU A 654 20.50 21.94 -11.67
C GLU A 654 21.10 22.93 -10.65
N SER A 655 21.96 22.45 -9.75
CA SER A 655 22.67 23.26 -8.76
C SER A 655 24.04 23.77 -9.26
N GLY A 656 24.40 23.41 -10.49
CA GLY A 656 25.67 23.73 -11.13
C GLY A 656 26.86 22.94 -10.58
N ILE A 657 26.66 21.72 -10.10
CA ILE A 657 27.77 20.79 -9.83
C ILE A 657 28.18 20.12 -11.14
N ALA A 658 29.48 20.18 -11.45
CA ALA A 658 30.08 19.49 -12.58
C ALA A 658 30.57 18.10 -12.17
N TYR A 659 30.11 17.08 -12.88
CA TYR A 659 30.49 15.68 -12.68
C TYR A 659 31.34 15.19 -13.85
N PHE A 660 32.38 14.42 -13.55
CA PHE A 660 33.29 13.83 -14.53
C PHE A 660 33.38 12.32 -14.31
N TYR A 661 32.85 11.54 -15.24
CA TYR A 661 32.79 10.08 -15.18
C TYR A 661 33.81 9.45 -16.14
N ASN A 662 34.39 8.33 -15.72
CA ASN A 662 35.17 7.47 -16.60
C ASN A 662 34.23 6.69 -17.53
N MET A 663 34.41 6.78 -18.84
CA MET A 663 33.55 6.08 -19.82
C MET A 663 33.78 4.56 -19.90
N GLU A 664 34.85 4.02 -19.33
CA GLU A 664 35.10 2.56 -19.33
C GLU A 664 34.34 1.83 -18.21
N ASP A 665 34.27 2.44 -17.03
CA ASP A 665 33.68 1.82 -15.85
C ASP A 665 32.59 2.66 -15.17
N TRP A 666 32.25 3.82 -15.74
CA TRP A 666 31.27 4.76 -15.21
C TRP A 666 31.57 5.21 -13.77
N SER A 667 32.81 5.05 -13.31
CA SER A 667 33.21 5.55 -12.00
C SER A 667 33.34 7.06 -12.02
N LEU A 668 32.80 7.71 -10.99
CA LEU A 668 32.98 9.15 -10.78
C LEU A 668 34.47 9.43 -10.51
N GLN A 669 35.12 10.22 -11.37
CA GLN A 669 36.53 10.59 -11.24
C GLN A 669 36.71 11.89 -10.46
N TRP A 670 35.84 12.86 -10.72
CA TRP A 670 35.89 14.18 -10.12
C TRP A 670 34.49 14.80 -10.11
N LYS A 671 34.18 15.57 -9.07
CA LYS A 671 33.07 16.52 -9.11
C LYS A 671 33.46 17.84 -8.47
N CYS A 672 33.01 18.95 -9.04
CA CYS A 672 33.35 20.28 -8.54
C CYS A 672 32.19 21.28 -8.62
N LYS A 673 32.21 22.25 -7.71
CA LYS A 673 31.24 23.34 -7.59
C LYS A 673 31.96 24.66 -7.31
N LEU A 674 31.34 25.80 -7.64
CA LEU A 674 31.82 27.12 -7.23
C LEU A 674 31.62 27.32 -5.71
N GLU A 675 32.55 28.02 -5.04
CA GLU A 675 32.46 28.33 -3.60
C GLU A 675 31.36 29.35 -3.25
N GLU A 676 31.00 30.23 -4.18
CA GLU A 676 29.99 31.27 -3.94
C GLU A 676 28.57 30.73 -4.05
N GLU A 677 27.74 30.98 -3.03
CA GLU A 677 26.33 30.54 -3.02
C GLU A 677 25.47 31.18 -4.13
N THR A 678 25.90 32.31 -4.71
CA THR A 678 25.15 33.05 -5.74
C THR A 678 25.56 32.72 -7.17
N SER A 679 26.63 31.94 -7.36
CA SER A 679 27.23 31.68 -8.68
C SER A 679 27.26 30.17 -8.93
N ILE A 680 26.68 29.71 -10.05
CA ILE A 680 26.66 28.30 -10.45
C ILE A 680 27.27 28.10 -11.85
N PHE A 681 27.75 26.88 -12.14
CA PHE A 681 28.06 26.52 -13.52
C PHE A 681 26.76 26.35 -14.31
N ILE A 682 26.71 26.95 -15.50
CA ILE A 682 25.54 26.98 -16.38
C ILE A 682 25.81 26.36 -17.75
N ASP A 683 27.08 26.08 -18.09
CA ASP A 683 27.45 25.40 -19.33
C ASP A 683 28.89 24.84 -19.22
N GLY A 684 29.28 23.96 -20.13
CA GLY A 684 30.65 23.46 -20.24
C GLY A 684 30.98 22.87 -21.60
N LYS A 685 32.22 23.07 -22.06
CA LYS A 685 32.70 22.55 -23.35
C LYS A 685 34.16 22.13 -23.33
N PHE A 686 34.45 20.95 -23.88
CA PHE A 686 35.82 20.47 -23.97
C PHE A 686 36.67 21.33 -24.92
N VAL A 687 37.91 21.59 -24.49
CA VAL A 687 38.90 22.34 -25.28
C VAL A 687 39.88 21.38 -25.95
N SER A 688 40.30 20.34 -25.22
CA SER A 688 41.21 19.28 -25.68
C SER A 688 41.13 18.09 -24.72
N GLU A 689 41.91 17.05 -24.98
CA GLU A 689 42.07 15.91 -24.05
C GLU A 689 42.42 16.40 -22.64
N GLY A 690 41.57 16.09 -21.66
CA GLY A 690 41.76 16.45 -20.24
C GLY A 690 41.53 17.93 -19.88
N LYS A 691 41.06 18.77 -20.82
CA LYS A 691 40.85 20.22 -20.60
C LYS A 691 39.43 20.64 -20.99
N ILE A 692 38.76 21.35 -20.08
CA ILE A 692 37.38 21.81 -20.27
C ILE A 692 37.25 23.28 -19.85
N LEU A 693 36.37 24.03 -20.54
CA LEU A 693 35.87 25.31 -20.06
C LEU A 693 34.52 25.09 -19.39
N LEU A 694 34.38 25.52 -18.15
CA LEU A 694 33.08 25.61 -17.46
C LEU A 694 32.67 27.08 -17.39
N PHE A 695 31.41 27.37 -17.68
CA PHE A 695 30.88 28.73 -17.74
C PHE A 695 29.96 29.01 -16.55
N SER A 696 30.12 30.16 -15.91
CA SER A 696 29.10 30.79 -15.07
C SER A 696 28.51 32.00 -15.79
N GLN A 697 27.57 32.70 -15.17
CA GLN A 697 26.94 33.88 -15.75
C GLN A 697 27.95 34.95 -16.22
N ASN A 698 29.08 35.11 -15.51
CA ASN A 698 30.03 36.19 -15.75
C ASN A 698 31.47 35.72 -16.02
N THR A 699 31.79 34.43 -15.82
CA THR A 699 33.18 33.94 -15.84
C THR A 699 33.28 32.60 -16.56
N ALA A 700 34.31 32.42 -17.37
CA ALA A 700 34.70 31.12 -17.89
C ALA A 700 35.93 30.58 -17.13
N TYR A 701 35.84 29.33 -16.67
CA TYR A 701 36.84 28.63 -15.88
C TYR A 701 37.51 27.59 -16.75
N TYR A 702 38.80 27.77 -17.05
CA TYR A 702 39.60 26.82 -17.80
C TYR A 702 40.21 25.79 -16.85
N MET A 703 39.75 24.55 -16.95
CA MET A 703 39.96 23.48 -15.97
C MET A 703 40.87 22.37 -16.52
N ASP A 704 41.67 21.80 -15.62
CA ASP A 704 42.43 20.56 -15.83
C ASP A 704 41.73 19.43 -15.07
N ILE A 705 41.19 18.45 -15.81
CA ILE A 705 40.40 17.35 -15.23
C ILE A 705 41.33 16.35 -14.53
N GLU A 706 42.50 16.06 -15.11
CA GLU A 706 43.46 15.11 -14.53
C GLU A 706 44.07 15.64 -13.23
N GLN A 707 44.36 16.94 -13.19
CA GLN A 707 44.91 17.61 -12.00
C GLN A 707 43.81 18.16 -11.07
N GLN A 708 42.54 18.01 -11.43
CA GLN A 708 41.36 18.42 -10.67
C GLN A 708 41.45 19.88 -10.17
N LYS A 709 41.83 20.79 -11.08
CA LYS A 709 42.08 22.19 -10.71
C LYS A 709 41.74 23.19 -11.80
N CYS A 710 41.40 24.40 -11.36
CA CYS A 710 41.30 25.55 -12.25
C CYS A 710 42.69 26.04 -12.67
N ILE A 711 42.94 26.08 -13.98
CA ILE A 711 44.18 26.61 -14.57
C ILE A 711 44.08 28.14 -14.65
N LYS A 712 42.94 28.65 -15.12
CA LYS A 712 42.76 30.07 -15.41
C LYS A 712 41.29 30.46 -15.38
N ARG A 713 41.03 31.69 -14.94
CA ARG A 713 39.72 32.35 -14.98
C ARG A 713 39.72 33.44 -16.04
N ILE A 714 38.61 33.56 -16.76
CA ILE A 714 38.43 34.51 -17.84
C ILE A 714 37.13 35.27 -17.55
N SER A 715 37.25 36.56 -17.21
CA SER A 715 36.07 37.42 -17.03
C SER A 715 35.37 37.62 -18.36
N LEU A 716 34.07 37.37 -18.40
CA LEU A 716 33.21 37.62 -19.56
C LEU A 716 32.49 38.97 -19.45
N LYS A 717 32.58 39.63 -18.29
CA LYS A 717 32.02 40.97 -18.00
C LYS A 717 33.15 41.98 -17.77
N GLU A 718 33.06 43.15 -18.41
CA GLU A 718 34.00 44.28 -18.20
C GLU A 718 33.48 45.34 -17.22
N ASP A 719 32.16 45.54 -17.12
CA ASP A 719 31.51 46.57 -16.28
C ASP A 719 30.23 46.04 -15.60
N ASP A 720 29.90 46.53 -14.40
CA ASP A 720 28.74 46.09 -13.60
C ASP A 720 27.37 46.26 -14.31
N ASN A 721 27.29 47.13 -15.31
CA ASN A 721 26.06 47.51 -16.02
C ASN A 721 25.61 46.55 -17.15
N MET A 722 26.29 45.43 -17.40
CA MET A 722 25.84 44.47 -18.42
C MET A 722 24.55 43.76 -17.98
N LEU A 723 23.55 43.74 -18.86
CA LEU A 723 22.16 43.33 -18.60
C LEU A 723 21.89 41.84 -18.86
N GLU A 724 22.68 41.14 -19.69
CA GLU A 724 22.42 39.76 -20.13
C GLU A 724 23.67 38.84 -20.15
N THR A 725 23.44 37.53 -20.23
CA THR A 725 24.47 36.48 -20.28
C THR A 725 25.21 36.52 -21.62
N PRO A 726 26.55 36.52 -21.64
CA PRO A 726 27.32 36.66 -22.87
C PRO A 726 27.18 35.44 -23.79
N VAL A 727 26.79 35.67 -25.06
CA VAL A 727 26.78 34.64 -26.11
C VAL A 727 28.22 34.31 -26.51
N TRP A 728 28.56 33.03 -26.65
CA TRP A 728 29.93 32.59 -26.90
C TRP A 728 30.05 31.50 -27.96
N ALA A 729 31.25 31.35 -28.50
CA ALA A 729 31.65 30.29 -29.42
C ALA A 729 33.09 29.85 -29.11
N LEU A 730 33.39 28.56 -29.29
CA LEU A 730 34.70 27.97 -29.04
C LEU A 730 35.15 27.19 -30.29
N HIS A 731 36.38 27.43 -30.74
CA HIS A 731 37.00 26.71 -31.86
C HIS A 731 38.52 26.62 -31.65
N ASP A 732 39.11 25.42 -31.67
CA ASP A 732 40.56 25.19 -31.57
C ASP A 732 41.27 25.99 -30.45
N GLY A 733 40.69 26.00 -29.24
CA GLY A 733 41.23 26.72 -28.09
C GLY A 733 41.08 28.24 -28.17
N MET A 734 40.33 28.75 -29.14
CA MET A 734 39.93 30.15 -29.26
C MET A 734 38.51 30.33 -28.72
N LEU A 735 38.40 30.98 -27.56
CA LEU A 735 37.11 31.40 -27.02
C LEU A 735 36.75 32.77 -27.60
N VAL A 736 35.56 32.89 -28.17
CA VAL A 736 34.98 34.16 -28.60
C VAL A 736 33.69 34.40 -27.86
N PHE A 737 33.50 35.60 -27.32
CA PHE A 737 32.25 35.96 -26.64
C PHE A 737 31.84 37.40 -26.94
N GLY A 738 30.53 37.61 -27.03
CA GLY A 738 29.88 38.89 -27.24
C GLY A 738 29.54 39.56 -25.91
N CYS A 739 29.64 40.89 -25.89
CA CYS A 739 29.42 41.70 -24.71
C CYS A 739 28.79 43.03 -25.14
N GLU A 740 27.66 43.34 -24.54
CA GLU A 740 26.89 44.57 -24.77
C GLU A 740 27.24 45.63 -23.73
N SER A 741 27.42 46.86 -24.20
CA SER A 741 27.69 48.02 -23.35
C SER A 741 26.94 49.23 -23.89
N LEU A 742 26.74 50.24 -23.03
CA LEU A 742 26.07 51.50 -23.37
C LEU A 742 26.75 52.28 -24.53
N ASP A 743 28.01 51.99 -24.83
CA ASP A 743 28.81 52.64 -25.88
C ASP A 743 28.97 51.79 -27.16
N GLY A 744 28.35 50.61 -27.21
CA GLY A 744 28.27 49.71 -28.36
C GLY A 744 28.50 48.24 -28.02
N VAL A 745 28.43 47.38 -29.03
CA VAL A 745 28.64 45.94 -28.90
C VAL A 745 30.07 45.54 -29.21
N TYR A 746 30.63 44.68 -28.36
CA TYR A 746 32.00 44.21 -28.44
C TYR A 746 32.06 42.70 -28.55
N VAL A 747 33.02 42.22 -29.33
CA VAL A 747 33.39 40.81 -29.37
C VAL A 747 34.82 40.67 -28.87
N TYR A 748 35.00 39.76 -27.93
CA TYR A 748 36.30 39.43 -27.34
C TYR A 748 36.78 38.12 -27.90
N ARG A 749 38.02 38.11 -28.38
CA ARG A 749 38.73 36.91 -28.80
C ARG A 749 39.79 36.59 -27.75
N TYR A 750 39.72 35.39 -27.17
CA TYR A 750 40.65 34.92 -26.15
C TYR A 750 41.35 33.64 -26.59
N ASP A 751 42.68 33.69 -26.70
CA ASP A 751 43.51 32.52 -26.96
C ASP A 751 43.80 31.79 -25.64
N LEU A 752 43.27 30.59 -25.46
CA LEU A 752 43.44 29.80 -24.23
C LEU A 752 44.87 29.31 -24.03
N ASN A 753 45.63 29.11 -25.12
CA ASN A 753 47.00 28.60 -25.09
C ASN A 753 48.01 29.69 -24.72
N HIS A 754 47.88 30.88 -25.33
CA HIS A 754 48.79 32.00 -25.12
C HIS A 754 48.30 33.01 -24.06
N GLY A 755 47.01 32.96 -23.71
CA GLY A 755 46.38 33.83 -22.72
C GLY A 755 46.21 35.28 -23.17
N SER A 756 46.21 35.55 -24.47
CA SER A 756 46.05 36.89 -25.05
C SER A 756 44.59 37.17 -25.40
N MET A 757 44.10 38.35 -25.01
CA MET A 757 42.75 38.84 -25.33
C MET A 757 42.81 39.97 -26.36
N LYS A 758 41.91 39.94 -27.35
CA LYS A 758 41.73 40.99 -28.36
C LYS A 758 40.27 41.43 -28.36
N LYS A 759 40.03 42.71 -28.08
CA LYS A 759 38.71 43.36 -28.13
C LYS A 759 38.45 43.90 -29.53
N ILE A 760 37.28 43.62 -30.08
CA ILE A 760 36.82 44.09 -31.40
C ILE A 760 35.48 44.80 -31.22
N ARG A 761 35.40 46.08 -31.60
CA ARG A 761 34.13 46.82 -31.63
C ARG A 761 33.40 46.54 -32.94
N LEU A 762 32.12 46.19 -32.85
CA LEU A 762 31.25 46.03 -34.00
C LEU A 762 30.85 47.39 -34.58
N THR A 763 30.79 47.51 -35.91
CA THR A 763 30.48 48.78 -36.62
C THR A 763 28.98 49.15 -36.68
N VAL A 764 28.08 48.34 -36.12
CA VAL A 764 26.64 48.63 -36.13
C VAL A 764 26.29 49.44 -34.89
N ASP A 765 25.66 50.61 -35.08
CA ASP A 765 25.35 51.57 -34.02
C ASP A 765 24.01 51.30 -33.30
N ALA A 766 23.18 50.39 -33.83
CA ALA A 766 21.82 50.06 -33.36
C ALA A 766 21.70 48.56 -33.05
N MET A 767 22.42 48.11 -32.03
CA MET A 767 22.33 46.73 -31.54
C MET A 767 21.88 46.81 -30.08
N ASP A 768 20.67 46.34 -29.79
CA ASP A 768 20.22 46.21 -28.42
C ASP A 768 20.65 44.86 -27.84
N HIS A 769 20.65 43.77 -28.65
CA HIS A 769 21.03 42.42 -28.18
C HIS A 769 21.72 41.53 -29.24
N ILE A 770 22.69 40.71 -28.85
CA ILE A 770 23.31 39.64 -29.65
C ILE A 770 22.50 38.35 -29.49
N THR A 771 22.10 37.72 -30.61
CA THR A 771 21.31 36.47 -30.55
C THR A 771 22.15 35.21 -30.78
N SER A 772 23.21 35.26 -31.60
CA SER A 772 24.04 34.10 -31.92
C SER A 772 25.42 34.51 -32.43
N ILE A 773 26.44 33.69 -32.14
CA ILE A 773 27.82 33.86 -32.62
C ILE A 773 28.32 32.52 -33.19
N ALA A 774 28.96 32.57 -34.36
CA ALA A 774 29.62 31.42 -34.97
C ALA A 774 31.03 31.77 -35.46
N ILE A 775 31.93 30.79 -35.43
CA ILE A 775 33.30 30.88 -35.95
C ILE A 775 33.41 29.96 -37.17
N SER A 776 34.07 30.42 -38.23
CA SER A 776 34.29 29.59 -39.43
C SER A 776 35.20 28.39 -39.12
N PRO A 777 35.10 27.28 -39.89
CA PRO A 777 35.90 26.08 -39.64
C PRO A 777 37.42 26.29 -39.70
N ASP A 778 37.89 27.33 -40.40
CA ASP A 778 39.29 27.72 -40.47
C ASP A 778 39.73 28.74 -39.39
N GLY A 779 38.81 29.12 -38.49
CA GLY A 779 39.05 30.07 -37.40
C GLY A 779 39.33 31.52 -37.84
N ASN A 780 39.07 31.87 -39.10
CA ASN A 780 39.45 33.18 -39.65
C ASN A 780 38.30 34.19 -39.71
N MET A 781 37.05 33.73 -39.71
CA MET A 781 35.86 34.54 -39.82
C MET A 781 34.93 34.31 -38.62
N LEU A 782 34.23 35.36 -38.24
CA LEU A 782 33.18 35.37 -37.23
C LEU A 782 31.89 35.84 -37.90
N ALA A 783 30.75 35.26 -37.54
CA ALA A 783 29.43 35.78 -37.84
C ALA A 783 28.66 36.01 -36.53
N VAL A 784 28.05 37.19 -36.40
CA VAL A 784 27.32 37.63 -35.19
C VAL A 784 25.95 38.13 -35.63
N SER A 785 24.88 37.51 -35.15
CA SER A 785 23.53 38.05 -35.33
C SER A 785 23.15 38.99 -34.20
N TRP A 786 22.31 39.96 -34.54
CA TRP A 786 21.85 40.98 -33.61
C TRP A 786 20.40 41.39 -33.88
N LEU A 787 19.82 42.02 -32.87
CA LEU A 787 18.44 42.45 -32.83
C LEU A 787 18.34 43.85 -32.20
N ASP A 788 17.50 44.70 -32.79
CA ASP A 788 17.17 46.05 -32.29
C ASP A 788 15.74 46.06 -31.74
N TYR A 789 15.58 46.38 -30.44
CA TYR A 789 14.30 46.43 -29.73
C TYR A 789 13.67 47.84 -29.78
N ALA A 790 14.41 48.86 -30.21
CA ALA A 790 13.95 50.25 -30.22
C ALA A 790 12.99 50.58 -31.38
N SER A 791 12.89 49.71 -32.39
CA SER A 791 12.00 49.83 -33.55
C SER A 791 10.60 49.30 -33.23
N GLY A 792 9.83 50.04 -32.44
CA GLY A 792 8.44 49.71 -32.11
C GLY A 792 7.63 49.23 -33.33
N ASP A 793 7.08 48.03 -33.20
CA ASP A 793 6.23 47.23 -34.13
C ASP A 793 6.92 46.26 -35.11
N ILE A 794 8.23 46.35 -35.40
CA ILE A 794 8.94 45.36 -36.25
C ILE A 794 10.35 45.17 -35.71
N TRP A 795 10.70 43.95 -35.31
CA TRP A 795 12.06 43.65 -34.87
C TRP A 795 12.99 43.65 -36.09
N ASP A 796 13.81 44.70 -36.22
CA ASP A 796 14.89 44.75 -37.20
C ASP A 796 16.11 43.97 -36.66
N GLY A 797 16.64 43.07 -37.49
CA GLY A 797 17.79 42.24 -37.17
C GLY A 797 18.84 42.31 -38.26
N GLY A 798 20.00 41.71 -38.02
CA GLY A 798 21.03 41.63 -39.02
C GLY A 798 22.18 40.72 -38.61
N ILE A 799 23.10 40.52 -39.55
CA ILE A 799 24.29 39.70 -39.33
C ILE A 799 25.52 40.53 -39.63
N GLN A 800 26.47 40.53 -38.70
CA GLN A 800 27.76 41.15 -38.87
C GLN A 800 28.85 40.10 -38.95
N THR A 801 29.58 40.12 -40.06
CA THR A 801 30.74 39.25 -40.25
C THR A 801 32.03 40.00 -39.98
N VAL A 802 32.99 39.34 -39.32
CA VAL A 802 34.26 39.94 -38.91
C VAL A 802 35.41 39.01 -39.30
N GLY A 803 36.33 39.51 -40.13
CA GLY A 803 37.59 38.82 -40.38
C GLY A 803 38.55 38.97 -39.20
N LEU A 804 38.84 37.88 -38.50
CA LEU A 804 39.62 37.90 -37.25
C LEU A 804 41.08 38.34 -37.46
N ASN A 805 41.63 38.07 -38.65
CA ASN A 805 43.00 38.46 -39.03
C ASN A 805 43.05 39.83 -39.73
N THR A 806 42.04 40.17 -40.54
CA THR A 806 42.03 41.39 -41.37
C THR A 806 41.35 42.58 -40.68
N GLY A 807 40.49 42.33 -39.69
CA GLY A 807 39.63 43.33 -39.07
C GLY A 807 38.52 43.85 -39.98
N LYS A 808 38.37 43.30 -41.20
CA LYS A 808 37.33 43.70 -42.15
C LYS A 808 35.97 43.26 -41.59
N GLN A 809 35.03 44.21 -41.50
CA GLN A 809 33.66 43.94 -41.09
C GLN A 809 32.70 44.13 -42.26
N THR A 810 31.65 43.32 -42.34
CA THR A 810 30.61 43.41 -43.37
C THR A 810 29.26 43.10 -42.74
N THR A 811 28.29 43.99 -42.96
CA THR A 811 26.92 43.86 -42.46
C THR A 811 26.04 43.28 -43.56
N LEU A 812 25.20 42.31 -43.18
CA LEU A 812 24.22 41.65 -44.03
C LEU A 812 22.83 41.86 -43.42
N GLU A 813 21.86 42.18 -44.26
CA GLU A 813 20.44 42.28 -43.86
C GLU A 813 19.88 40.87 -43.65
N ALA A 814 19.21 40.67 -42.50
CA ALA A 814 18.55 39.42 -42.12
C ALA A 814 17.35 39.75 -41.23
N ASN A 815 16.38 38.84 -41.13
CA ASN A 815 15.32 38.97 -40.12
C ASN A 815 15.87 38.61 -38.72
N HIS A 816 15.00 38.42 -37.74
CA HIS A 816 15.39 37.88 -36.45
C HIS A 816 16.04 36.49 -36.61
N VAL A 817 17.35 36.40 -36.41
CA VAL A 817 18.13 35.15 -36.53
C VAL A 817 18.18 34.45 -35.18
N SER A 818 17.65 33.23 -35.14
CA SER A 818 17.67 32.37 -33.95
C SER A 818 18.99 31.62 -33.77
N THR A 819 19.60 31.15 -34.86
CA THR A 819 20.90 30.45 -34.83
C THR A 819 21.69 30.72 -36.11
N ILE A 820 23.03 30.74 -35.99
CA ILE A 820 23.99 30.80 -37.09
C ILE A 820 24.92 29.59 -37.02
N ARG A 821 25.11 28.92 -38.16
CA ARG A 821 26.07 27.82 -38.31
C ARG A 821 26.87 27.97 -39.60
N PHE A 822 28.20 27.98 -39.51
CA PHE A 822 29.03 27.90 -40.71
C PHE A 822 28.91 26.51 -41.33
N ILE A 823 28.62 26.48 -42.64
CA ILE A 823 28.55 25.24 -43.42
C ILE A 823 29.76 25.07 -44.35
N SER A 824 30.55 26.14 -44.55
CA SER A 824 31.86 26.12 -45.20
C SER A 824 32.71 27.29 -44.68
N ASN A 825 33.93 27.47 -45.18
CA ASN A 825 34.76 28.63 -44.83
C ASN A 825 34.19 29.96 -45.37
N SER A 826 33.24 29.91 -46.30
CA SER A 826 32.66 31.08 -46.97
C SER A 826 31.15 31.20 -46.89
N GLU A 827 30.47 30.19 -46.35
CA GLU A 827 29.01 30.11 -46.27
C GLU A 827 28.55 29.72 -44.88
N PHE A 828 27.42 30.28 -44.47
CA PHE A 828 26.75 29.94 -43.23
C PHE A 828 25.24 29.88 -43.43
N LEU A 829 24.61 28.98 -42.69
CA LEU A 829 23.17 28.80 -42.58
C LEU A 829 22.66 29.64 -41.41
N THR A 830 21.52 30.30 -41.61
CA THR A 830 20.72 30.92 -40.56
C THR A 830 19.33 30.35 -40.52
N ILE A 831 18.76 30.30 -39.32
CA ILE A 831 17.34 30.01 -39.11
C ILE A 831 16.68 31.31 -38.66
N GLU A 832 15.88 31.89 -39.55
CA GLU A 832 15.25 33.19 -39.38
C GLU A 832 13.78 33.05 -38.98
N CYS A 833 13.37 33.87 -38.02
CA CYS A 833 11.98 33.97 -37.56
C CYS A 833 11.30 35.21 -38.18
N GLU A 834 10.14 35.01 -38.80
CA GLU A 834 9.30 36.09 -39.31
C GLU A 834 8.27 36.52 -38.24
N ASN A 835 8.27 37.81 -37.87
CA ASN A 835 7.39 38.32 -36.82
C ASN A 835 5.91 38.38 -37.19
N VAL A 836 5.06 38.08 -36.19
CA VAL A 836 3.64 38.48 -36.10
C VAL A 836 3.58 39.71 -35.16
N PRO A 837 2.87 40.80 -35.52
CA PRO A 837 2.89 42.05 -34.76
C PRO A 837 2.28 41.91 -33.36
N PHE A 838 2.89 42.54 -32.36
CA PHE A 838 2.42 42.57 -30.97
C PHE A 838 1.11 43.36 -30.85
N GLY A 839 0.01 42.68 -30.52
CA GLY A 839 -1.21 43.35 -30.07
C GLY A 839 -2.51 42.61 -30.38
N ASN A 840 -3.14 42.11 -29.31
CA ASN A 840 -4.51 41.57 -29.21
C ASN A 840 -4.79 40.24 -29.93
N SER A 841 -4.67 39.13 -29.21
CA SER A 841 -5.79 38.34 -28.67
C SER A 841 -5.31 36.92 -28.39
N GLY A 842 -5.74 36.34 -27.28
CA GLY A 842 -5.42 34.95 -26.98
C GLY A 842 -5.89 34.01 -28.10
N ILE A 843 -5.06 32.98 -28.33
CA ILE A 843 -5.26 31.79 -29.17
C ILE A 843 -4.77 31.93 -30.63
N ASP A 844 -3.62 31.30 -30.90
CA ASP A 844 -3.02 30.89 -32.20
C ASP A 844 -1.91 31.78 -32.83
N ASP A 845 -0.91 32.22 -32.06
CA ASP A 845 0.32 32.89 -32.56
C ASP A 845 1.33 31.87 -33.13
N LYS A 846 1.16 31.51 -34.41
CA LYS A 846 2.11 30.66 -35.15
C LYS A 846 3.37 31.44 -35.53
N LYS A 847 4.48 31.22 -34.83
CA LYS A 847 5.82 31.65 -35.26
C LYS A 847 6.17 30.97 -36.59
N ARG A 848 6.84 31.71 -37.48
CA ARG A 848 7.19 31.28 -38.84
C ARG A 848 8.70 31.24 -38.98
N TYR A 849 9.24 30.10 -39.37
CA TYR A 849 10.67 29.89 -39.50
C TYR A 849 11.05 29.62 -40.96
N ARG A 850 12.26 30.03 -41.33
CA ARG A 850 12.84 29.72 -42.64
C ARG A 850 14.35 29.56 -42.54
N GLU A 851 14.89 28.71 -43.39
CA GLU A 851 16.32 28.49 -43.54
C GLU A 851 16.84 29.42 -44.63
N VAL A 852 17.96 30.09 -44.35
CA VAL A 852 18.62 30.99 -45.31
C VAL A 852 20.11 30.68 -45.33
N ILE A 853 20.68 30.56 -46.53
CA ILE A 853 22.13 30.39 -46.71
C ILE A 853 22.71 31.69 -47.23
N TYR A 854 23.73 32.17 -46.52
CA TYR A 854 24.49 33.36 -46.86
C TYR A 854 25.90 32.97 -47.29
N GLN A 855 26.39 33.63 -48.34
CA GLN A 855 27.78 33.57 -48.77
C GLN A 855 28.45 34.91 -48.48
N LEU A 856 29.61 34.90 -47.82
CA LEU A 856 30.28 36.11 -47.28
C LEU A 856 30.45 37.26 -48.30
N GLU A 857 30.66 36.94 -49.57
CA GLU A 857 30.87 37.95 -50.63
C GLU A 857 29.61 38.33 -51.41
N LYS A 858 28.60 37.45 -51.45
CA LYS A 858 27.40 37.62 -52.29
C LYS A 858 26.14 37.94 -51.49
N GLY A 859 26.21 37.85 -50.16
CA GLY A 859 25.04 37.95 -49.29
C GLY A 859 24.18 36.70 -49.40
N LYS A 860 22.85 36.87 -49.35
CA LYS A 860 21.88 35.79 -49.42
C LYS A 860 21.95 35.07 -50.78
N VAL A 861 22.23 33.76 -50.77
CA VAL A 861 22.37 32.94 -51.99
C VAL A 861 21.27 31.90 -52.15
N TRP A 862 20.62 31.51 -51.05
CA TRP A 862 19.50 30.57 -51.05
C TRP A 862 18.56 30.87 -49.88
N GLU A 863 17.27 30.64 -50.09
CA GLU A 863 16.22 30.74 -49.07
C GLU A 863 15.19 29.64 -49.29
N ASN A 864 14.67 29.10 -48.19
CA ASN A 864 13.58 28.14 -48.23
C ASN A 864 12.20 28.80 -48.11
N THR A 865 11.15 28.02 -48.41
CA THR A 865 9.78 28.41 -48.08
C THR A 865 9.55 28.44 -46.57
N THR A 866 8.75 29.40 -46.11
CA THR A 866 8.43 29.56 -44.69
C THR A 866 7.63 28.38 -44.13
N HIS A 867 8.12 27.78 -43.05
CA HIS A 867 7.49 26.65 -42.37
C HIS A 867 6.57 27.10 -41.23
N TYR A 868 5.41 26.46 -41.14
CA TYR A 868 4.44 26.66 -40.04
C TYR A 868 4.68 25.63 -38.95
N LEU A 869 5.35 26.02 -37.87
CA LEU A 869 5.53 25.12 -36.74
C LEU A 869 4.31 25.19 -35.82
N ARG A 870 3.76 24.02 -35.49
CA ARG A 870 2.57 23.85 -34.66
C ARG A 870 3.00 23.41 -33.27
N THR A 871 3.62 24.30 -32.50
CA THR A 871 4.19 23.91 -31.20
C THR A 871 3.15 24.06 -30.09
N GLN A 872 2.75 22.94 -29.47
CA GLN A 872 2.14 22.93 -28.12
C GLN A 872 3.18 23.25 -27.02
N TYR A 873 4.45 23.38 -27.41
CA TYR A 873 5.61 23.62 -26.57
C TYR A 873 6.16 25.03 -26.91
N GLU A 874 5.55 26.09 -26.36
CA GLU A 874 5.71 27.49 -26.82
C GLU A 874 7.09 28.14 -26.48
N ASP A 875 7.89 27.54 -25.58
CA ASP A 875 9.07 28.23 -24.99
C ASP A 875 10.46 27.67 -25.38
N SER A 876 10.56 26.54 -26.11
CA SER A 876 11.84 25.88 -26.41
C SER A 876 11.90 25.30 -27.82
N LEU A 877 12.11 26.18 -28.81
CA LEU A 877 12.35 25.76 -30.18
C LEU A 877 13.85 25.39 -30.34
N TYR A 878 14.15 24.08 -30.30
CA TYR A 878 15.49 23.53 -30.50
C TYR A 878 15.86 23.56 -32.00
N ALA A 879 16.12 24.75 -32.52
CA ALA A 879 16.57 24.92 -33.90
C ALA A 879 18.09 24.74 -33.97
N ASP A 880 18.57 23.74 -34.71
CA ASP A 880 20.00 23.50 -34.91
C ASP A 880 20.30 22.96 -36.30
N ALA A 881 21.56 23.07 -36.73
CA ALA A 881 22.01 22.53 -37.99
C ALA A 881 23.41 21.92 -37.88
N ALA A 882 23.59 20.79 -38.54
CA ALA A 882 24.85 20.05 -38.59
C ALA A 882 25.21 19.71 -40.04
N VAL A 883 26.51 19.73 -40.35
CA VAL A 883 27.03 19.33 -41.67
C VAL A 883 27.70 17.98 -41.55
N TYR A 884 27.36 17.07 -42.45
CA TYR A 884 27.97 15.75 -42.56
C TYR A 884 28.53 15.56 -43.97
N GLU A 885 29.81 15.19 -44.04
CA GLU A 885 30.51 14.91 -45.29
C GLU A 885 30.36 13.43 -45.66
N ASP A 886 30.32 13.11 -46.96
CA ASP A 886 30.23 11.74 -47.48
C ASP A 886 29.05 10.89 -46.91
N PHE A 887 27.92 11.52 -46.57
CA PHE A 887 26.73 10.83 -46.05
C PHE A 887 26.02 10.05 -47.16
N GLN A 888 25.73 8.77 -46.90
CA GLN A 888 25.05 7.88 -47.82
C GLN A 888 23.54 8.07 -47.72
N PHE A 889 22.97 8.69 -48.76
CA PHE A 889 21.54 8.99 -48.84
C PHE A 889 20.79 8.11 -49.85
N ASP A 890 21.52 7.36 -50.68
CA ASP A 890 21.00 6.37 -51.62
C ASP A 890 21.97 5.18 -51.63
N SER A 891 21.46 4.00 -51.94
CA SER A 891 22.20 2.72 -52.06
C SER A 891 23.52 2.80 -52.82
N GLU A 892 23.66 3.74 -53.77
CA GLU A 892 24.88 3.95 -54.57
C GLU A 892 25.46 5.38 -54.52
N LYS A 893 24.86 6.34 -53.77
CA LYS A 893 25.29 7.75 -53.79
C LYS A 893 25.58 8.30 -52.40
N LYS A 894 26.66 9.09 -52.33
CA LYS A 894 27.07 9.88 -51.16
C LYS A 894 27.12 11.35 -51.52
N ALA A 895 26.76 12.22 -50.58
CA ALA A 895 26.87 13.65 -50.72
C ALA A 895 27.22 14.31 -49.38
N ASP A 896 27.76 15.52 -49.46
CA ASP A 896 27.83 16.41 -48.30
C ASP A 896 26.43 16.96 -48.05
N VAL A 897 25.92 16.73 -46.84
CA VAL A 897 24.55 17.07 -46.47
C VAL A 897 24.51 17.99 -45.25
N ILE A 898 23.48 18.83 -45.20
CA ILE A 898 23.16 19.71 -44.09
C ILE A 898 21.87 19.18 -43.46
N PHE A 899 21.95 18.72 -42.23
CA PHE A 899 20.80 18.37 -41.42
C PHE A 899 20.32 19.63 -40.72
N VAL A 900 19.03 19.95 -40.88
CA VAL A 900 18.38 21.09 -40.24
C VAL A 900 17.23 20.58 -39.39
N ASN A 901 17.29 20.87 -38.09
CA ASN A 901 16.25 20.58 -37.12
C ASN A 901 15.44 21.85 -36.83
N LEU A 902 14.11 21.75 -36.98
CA LEU A 902 13.15 22.81 -36.64
C LEU A 902 12.14 22.32 -35.58
N GLY A 903 12.64 21.64 -34.54
CA GLY A 903 11.80 21.02 -33.52
C GLY A 903 11.24 19.68 -34.02
N THR A 904 10.00 19.65 -34.50
CA THR A 904 9.37 18.39 -34.98
C THR A 904 9.67 18.05 -36.44
N HIS A 905 10.33 18.95 -37.16
CA HIS A 905 10.57 18.84 -38.59
C HIS A 905 12.06 18.71 -38.86
N LEU A 906 12.46 17.63 -39.55
CA LEU A 906 13.83 17.37 -39.96
C LEU A 906 13.97 17.57 -41.47
N MET A 907 14.98 18.33 -41.88
CA MET A 907 15.32 18.53 -43.28
C MET A 907 16.75 18.12 -43.57
N ILE A 908 16.97 17.49 -44.73
CA ILE A 908 18.29 17.14 -45.23
C ILE A 908 18.50 17.86 -46.56
N ILE A 909 19.53 18.70 -46.63
CA ILE A 909 19.83 19.54 -47.79
C ILE A 909 21.19 19.13 -48.36
N ASP A 910 21.28 18.93 -49.68
CA ASP A 910 22.55 18.77 -50.36
C ASP A 910 23.36 20.08 -50.28
N ARG A 911 24.53 20.03 -49.64
CA ARG A 911 25.37 21.21 -49.37
C ARG A 911 25.81 21.94 -50.64
N ASN A 912 25.97 21.24 -51.75
CA ASN A 912 26.56 21.79 -52.97
C ASN A 912 25.50 22.38 -53.93
N THR A 913 24.31 21.77 -53.97
CA THR A 913 23.23 22.12 -54.89
C THR A 913 22.08 22.87 -54.19
N TYR A 914 22.02 22.83 -52.86
CA TYR A 914 20.93 23.34 -52.03
C TYR A 914 19.57 22.69 -52.33
N ASN A 915 19.58 21.51 -52.95
CA ASN A 915 18.37 20.72 -53.13
C ASN A 915 18.02 20.03 -51.81
N ILE A 916 16.74 20.08 -51.45
CA ILE A 916 16.22 19.32 -50.32
C ILE A 916 16.15 17.84 -50.76
N LEU A 917 16.88 16.99 -50.05
CA LEU A 917 16.95 15.56 -50.29
C LEU A 917 15.86 14.81 -49.50
N CYS A 918 15.51 15.30 -48.30
CA CYS A 918 14.52 14.70 -47.40
C CYS A 918 13.82 15.76 -46.56
N GLU A 919 12.54 15.53 -46.27
CA GLU A 919 11.78 16.22 -45.22
C GLU A 919 10.93 15.17 -44.50
N GLU A 920 11.02 15.11 -43.18
CA GLU A 920 10.27 14.16 -42.34
C GLU A 920 9.72 14.87 -41.09
N ASP A 921 8.48 14.56 -40.71
CA ASP A 921 7.83 15.06 -39.49
C ASP A 921 7.82 13.99 -38.40
N PHE A 922 8.14 14.39 -37.17
CA PHE A 922 8.15 13.54 -35.99
C PHE A 922 7.01 13.88 -35.03
N SER A 923 6.57 12.88 -34.27
CA SER A 923 5.48 13.03 -33.28
C SER A 923 5.88 13.93 -32.10
N TYR A 924 7.18 14.04 -31.82
CA TYR A 924 7.76 14.84 -30.74
C TYR A 924 8.95 15.67 -31.24
N PRO A 925 9.25 16.83 -30.63
CA PRO A 925 10.41 17.63 -31.01
C PRO A 925 11.72 16.86 -30.91
N ILE A 926 12.58 16.98 -31.92
CA ILE A 926 13.95 16.53 -31.94
C ILE A 926 14.76 17.49 -31.06
N VAL A 927 15.31 16.95 -29.98
CA VAL A 927 16.12 17.69 -29.01
C VAL A 927 17.59 17.65 -29.40
N LYS A 928 18.06 16.51 -29.93
CA LYS A 928 19.46 16.32 -30.32
C LYS A 928 19.61 15.31 -31.45
N MET A 929 20.62 15.52 -32.30
CA MET A 929 20.98 14.62 -33.40
C MET A 929 22.43 14.15 -33.22
N ALA A 930 22.70 12.88 -33.53
CA ALA A 930 24.05 12.35 -33.52
C ALA A 930 24.26 11.30 -34.62
N VAL A 931 25.41 11.34 -35.30
CA VAL A 931 25.72 10.37 -36.36
C VAL A 931 26.03 9.01 -35.76
N TYR A 932 25.33 7.98 -36.22
CA TYR A 932 25.57 6.60 -35.85
C TYR A 932 26.56 5.91 -36.80
N ASP A 933 26.30 6.02 -38.11
CA ASP A 933 27.16 5.50 -39.18
C ASP A 933 27.00 6.35 -40.44
N GLU A 934 27.66 5.94 -41.53
CA GLU A 934 27.67 6.67 -42.82
C GLU A 934 26.30 6.81 -43.50
N SER A 935 25.26 6.16 -42.98
CA SER A 935 23.89 6.15 -43.53
C SER A 935 22.81 6.44 -42.48
N THR A 936 23.20 6.61 -41.21
CA THR A 936 22.29 6.59 -40.08
C THR A 936 22.58 7.71 -39.09
N VAL A 937 21.52 8.40 -38.65
CA VAL A 937 21.54 9.38 -37.56
C VAL A 937 20.63 8.90 -36.42
N LEU A 938 21.06 9.09 -35.18
CA LEU A 938 20.22 8.95 -33.99
C LEU A 938 19.55 10.29 -33.69
N LEU A 939 18.24 10.25 -33.47
CA LEU A 939 17.42 11.38 -33.11
C LEU A 939 16.93 11.17 -31.68
N GLY A 940 17.33 12.05 -30.76
CA GLY A 940 16.75 12.10 -29.42
C GLY A 940 15.50 12.98 -29.45
N LEU A 941 14.35 12.39 -29.15
CA LEU A 941 13.07 13.08 -29.13
C LEU A 941 12.72 13.55 -27.70
N ALA A 942 11.90 14.60 -27.62
CA ALA A 942 11.51 15.23 -26.35
C ALA A 942 10.64 14.32 -25.46
N ASP A 943 10.07 13.22 -25.97
CA ASP A 943 9.38 12.20 -25.15
C ASP A 943 10.33 11.19 -24.49
N GLY A 944 11.64 11.36 -24.70
CA GLY A 944 12.67 10.47 -24.20
C GLY A 944 12.96 9.24 -25.04
N SER A 945 12.35 9.15 -26.21
CA SER A 945 12.71 8.12 -27.18
C SER A 945 13.95 8.47 -27.98
N VAL A 946 14.69 7.44 -28.39
CA VAL A 946 15.77 7.55 -29.35
C VAL A 946 15.36 6.79 -30.60
N GLU A 947 15.27 7.51 -31.70
CA GLU A 947 14.94 6.95 -33.00
C GLU A 947 16.19 6.85 -33.85
N ARG A 948 16.28 5.76 -34.61
CA ARG A 948 17.28 5.58 -35.65
C ARG A 948 16.66 6.04 -36.97
N PHE A 949 17.28 7.03 -37.58
CA PHE A 949 16.86 7.60 -38.85
C PHE A 949 17.85 7.21 -39.94
N TRP A 950 17.36 6.66 -41.05
CA TRP A 950 18.09 6.49 -42.30
C TRP A 950 17.19 6.90 -43.47
N MET A 951 17.76 7.11 -44.65
CA MET A 951 17.01 7.66 -45.77
C MET A 951 15.89 6.68 -46.22
N ASP A 952 14.66 7.20 -46.34
CA ASP A 952 13.37 6.53 -46.64
C ASP A 952 12.68 5.72 -45.52
N ASN A 953 13.22 5.64 -44.30
CA ASN A 953 12.53 5.00 -43.16
C ASN A 953 13.12 5.41 -41.79
N HIS A 954 12.30 5.40 -40.74
CA HIS A 954 12.76 5.62 -39.38
C HIS A 954 12.20 4.55 -38.44
N GLN A 955 13.00 4.16 -37.45
CA GLN A 955 12.62 3.11 -36.51
C GLN A 955 13.03 3.50 -35.09
N LYS A 956 12.08 3.37 -34.16
CA LYS A 956 12.33 3.54 -32.74
C LYS A 956 13.26 2.42 -32.25
N ILE A 957 14.45 2.76 -31.77
CA ILE A 957 15.43 1.76 -31.32
C ILE A 957 15.45 1.58 -29.80
N PHE A 958 14.98 2.59 -29.05
CA PHE A 958 14.84 2.52 -27.60
C PHE A 958 13.92 3.64 -27.08
N SER A 959 13.24 3.41 -25.95
CA SER A 959 12.42 4.39 -25.22
C SER A 959 12.59 4.18 -23.72
N VAL A 960 12.81 5.25 -22.96
CA VAL A 960 12.47 5.25 -21.53
C VAL A 960 10.97 5.61 -21.45
N GLU A 961 10.17 4.85 -20.70
CA GLU A 961 8.75 5.18 -20.55
C GLU A 961 8.57 6.50 -19.77
N ASP A 962 7.87 7.43 -20.41
CA ASP A 962 7.01 8.46 -19.79
C ASP A 962 7.66 9.68 -19.07
N ARG A 963 8.74 10.30 -19.58
CA ARG A 963 9.16 11.67 -19.17
C ARG A 963 9.92 12.45 -20.27
N SER A 964 9.83 13.78 -20.21
CA SER A 964 10.59 14.67 -21.09
C SER A 964 12.09 14.48 -20.90
N VAL A 965 12.81 14.14 -21.97
CA VAL A 965 14.28 14.15 -22.00
C VAL A 965 14.70 15.47 -22.61
N GLY A 966 15.45 16.26 -21.87
CA GLY A 966 16.04 17.49 -22.38
C GLY A 966 17.46 17.29 -22.91
N GLY A 967 18.11 16.14 -22.62
CA GLY A 967 19.45 15.86 -23.15
C GLY A 967 19.76 14.40 -23.43
N PHE A 968 19.93 14.09 -24.72
CA PHE A 968 20.49 12.83 -25.21
C PHE A 968 21.93 13.06 -25.72
N LEU A 969 22.87 12.20 -25.34
CA LEU A 969 24.21 12.18 -25.92
C LEU A 969 24.53 10.80 -26.46
N TYR A 970 25.12 10.77 -27.64
CA TYR A 970 25.63 9.55 -28.26
C TYR A 970 27.15 9.66 -28.42
N ASP A 971 27.86 8.67 -27.87
CA ASP A 971 29.28 8.49 -28.11
C ASP A 971 29.48 7.44 -29.20
N SER A 972 29.94 7.87 -30.38
CA SER A 972 30.13 7.01 -31.55
C SER A 972 31.29 6.03 -31.39
N ASN A 973 32.33 6.40 -30.62
CA ASN A 973 33.50 5.55 -30.39
C ASN A 973 33.16 4.34 -29.50
N LYS A 974 32.39 4.59 -28.43
CA LYS A 974 31.99 3.56 -27.47
C LYS A 974 30.66 2.90 -27.83
N LYS A 975 29.90 3.48 -28.77
CA LYS A 975 28.51 3.11 -29.05
C LYS A 975 27.71 3.05 -27.75
N VAL A 976 27.66 4.17 -27.03
CA VAL A 976 26.87 4.33 -25.80
C VAL A 976 25.93 5.52 -25.96
N ILE A 977 24.73 5.37 -25.44
CA ILE A 977 23.71 6.40 -25.32
C ILE A 977 23.62 6.82 -23.85
N ILE A 978 23.66 8.12 -23.60
CA ILE A 978 23.51 8.70 -22.27
C ILE A 978 22.29 9.61 -22.32
N GLN A 979 21.31 9.34 -21.46
CA GLN A 979 20.10 10.15 -21.37
C GLN A 979 20.07 10.84 -20.01
N MET A 980 19.95 12.15 -20.05
CA MET A 980 19.72 13.02 -18.91
C MET A 980 18.20 13.18 -18.77
N LYS A 981 17.65 12.80 -17.63
CA LYS A 981 16.20 12.74 -17.41
C LYS A 981 15.76 13.97 -16.63
N ASP A 982 15.22 14.96 -17.34
CA ASP A 982 14.84 16.27 -16.79
C ASP A 982 14.01 16.15 -15.51
N GLY A 983 14.35 16.99 -14.53
CA GLY A 983 13.66 16.99 -13.24
C GLY A 983 13.85 15.70 -12.44
N THR A 984 14.85 14.87 -12.77
CA THR A 984 15.27 13.72 -11.97
C THR A 984 16.78 13.70 -11.81
N PRO A 985 17.32 13.13 -10.73
CA PRO A 985 18.76 13.08 -10.50
C PRO A 985 19.47 11.98 -11.29
N PHE A 986 18.85 11.40 -12.32
CA PHE A 986 19.34 10.15 -12.91
C PHE A 986 19.87 10.30 -14.32
N LEU A 987 21.08 9.77 -14.53
CA LEU A 987 21.67 9.52 -15.84
C LEU A 987 21.42 8.06 -16.22
N VAL A 988 20.75 7.82 -17.34
CA VAL A 988 20.54 6.47 -17.88
C VAL A 988 21.58 6.20 -18.97
N ILE A 989 22.38 5.17 -18.75
CA ILE A 989 23.43 4.72 -19.66
C ILE A 989 22.92 3.47 -20.38
N SER A 990 22.78 3.59 -21.69
CA SER A 990 22.33 2.52 -22.56
C SER A 990 23.46 2.07 -23.48
N GLN A 991 23.68 0.77 -23.58
CA GLN A 991 24.70 0.15 -24.44
C GLN A 991 24.12 -1.03 -25.20
N ILE A 992 24.88 -1.57 -26.13
CA ILE A 992 24.48 -2.77 -26.88
C ILE A 992 24.61 -3.99 -25.95
N ALA A 993 23.48 -4.61 -25.60
CA ALA A 993 23.45 -5.80 -24.76
C ALA A 993 23.46 -7.08 -25.60
N GLN A 994 24.38 -8.00 -25.30
CA GLN A 994 24.52 -9.27 -26.01
C GLN A 994 24.88 -10.41 -25.05
N ASP A 995 24.27 -11.58 -25.26
CA ASP A 995 24.69 -12.81 -24.63
C ASP A 995 25.83 -13.45 -25.42
N ALA A 996 27.06 -13.21 -24.94
CA ALA A 996 28.30 -13.70 -25.57
C ALA A 996 28.39 -15.23 -25.68
N SER A 997 27.50 -15.99 -25.04
CA SER A 997 27.50 -17.46 -25.12
C SER A 997 26.74 -18.01 -26.33
N MET A 998 25.93 -17.19 -27.02
CA MET A 998 25.27 -17.60 -28.27
C MET A 998 26.29 -17.85 -29.38
N LYS A 999 26.12 -18.96 -30.12
CA LYS A 999 27.06 -19.38 -31.19
C LYS A 999 26.36 -19.51 -32.54
N PRO A 1000 27.06 -19.20 -33.66
CA PRO A 1000 26.51 -19.40 -34.99
C PRO A 1000 26.07 -20.86 -35.23
N ALA A 1001 24.92 -21.03 -35.87
CA ALA A 1001 24.32 -22.30 -36.29
C ALA A 1001 24.04 -22.29 -37.81
N GLU A 1002 24.08 -23.46 -38.45
CA GLU A 1002 23.86 -23.58 -39.89
C GLU A 1002 22.40 -23.27 -40.27
N ALA A 1003 22.20 -22.20 -41.06
CA ALA A 1003 20.86 -21.67 -41.36
C ALA A 1003 20.03 -22.55 -42.30
N GLN A 1004 20.65 -23.39 -43.14
CA GLN A 1004 19.94 -24.20 -44.14
C GLN A 1004 19.01 -25.25 -43.51
N ASP A 1005 19.43 -25.88 -42.42
CA ASP A 1005 18.61 -26.90 -41.73
C ASP A 1005 17.45 -26.27 -40.96
N ILE A 1006 17.65 -25.07 -40.42
CA ILE A 1006 16.64 -24.33 -39.65
C ILE A 1006 15.58 -23.73 -40.59
N LYS A 1007 16.00 -23.04 -41.66
CA LYS A 1007 15.08 -22.52 -42.71
C LYS A 1007 14.24 -23.64 -43.33
N LYS A 1008 14.83 -24.82 -43.57
CA LYS A 1008 14.12 -25.98 -44.11
C LYS A 1008 13.09 -26.54 -43.13
N LYS A 1009 13.40 -26.61 -41.83
CA LYS A 1009 12.45 -27.03 -40.79
C LYS A 1009 11.25 -26.08 -40.69
N ILE A 1010 11.51 -24.76 -40.66
CA ILE A 1010 10.49 -23.72 -40.66
C ILE A 1010 9.55 -23.86 -41.87
N GLN A 1011 10.10 -24.04 -43.08
CA GLN A 1011 9.31 -24.23 -44.30
C GLN A 1011 8.50 -25.54 -44.34
N THR A 1012 9.01 -26.63 -43.75
CA THR A 1012 8.24 -27.90 -43.65
C THR A 1012 7.09 -27.85 -42.66
N GLU A 1013 7.11 -26.95 -41.67
CA GLU A 1013 6.00 -26.75 -40.73
C GLU A 1013 4.89 -25.88 -41.34
N GLU A 1014 5.22 -24.94 -42.26
CA GLU A 1014 4.25 -24.13 -43.01
C GLU A 1014 3.53 -24.89 -44.16
N THR A 1015 4.11 -25.99 -44.67
CA THR A 1015 3.53 -26.75 -45.79
C THR A 1015 2.55 -27.84 -45.33
N VAL A 1016 1.44 -27.42 -44.73
CA VAL A 1016 0.22 -28.25 -44.68
C VAL A 1016 -0.66 -27.87 -45.87
N GLU A 1017 -0.77 -28.79 -46.82
CA GLU A 1017 -1.37 -28.63 -48.15
C GLU A 1017 -2.74 -27.93 -48.13
N GLU A 1018 -2.88 -26.88 -48.95
CA GLU A 1018 -4.17 -26.38 -49.44
C GLU A 1018 -4.95 -27.56 -50.04
N THR A 1019 -5.88 -28.11 -49.26
CA THR A 1019 -6.84 -29.08 -49.74
C THR A 1019 -8.14 -28.34 -50.04
N THR A 1020 -8.56 -28.47 -51.28
CA THR A 1020 -9.80 -27.91 -51.84
C THR A 1020 -11.04 -28.38 -51.07
N GLU A 1021 -11.93 -27.43 -50.76
CA GLU A 1021 -13.27 -27.53 -50.11
C GLU A 1021 -13.31 -27.20 -48.58
N GLU A 1022 -13.59 -25.92 -48.29
CA GLU A 1022 -14.26 -25.33 -47.10
C GLU A 1022 -13.90 -25.81 -45.66
N THR A 1023 -12.78 -26.50 -45.42
CA THR A 1023 -12.36 -26.88 -44.06
C THR A 1023 -10.85 -26.73 -43.85
N GLN A 1024 -10.44 -25.77 -43.02
CA GLN A 1024 -9.02 -25.54 -42.70
C GLN A 1024 -8.57 -26.53 -41.61
N VAL A 1025 -7.68 -27.45 -41.96
CA VAL A 1025 -7.01 -28.34 -40.99
C VAL A 1025 -5.94 -27.51 -40.28
N GLN A 1026 -6.00 -27.41 -38.95
CA GLN A 1026 -4.99 -26.74 -38.14
C GLN A 1026 -4.54 -27.66 -37.01
N GLY A 1027 -3.23 -27.71 -36.73
CA GLY A 1027 -2.64 -28.57 -35.70
C GLY A 1027 -2.62 -30.03 -36.13
N THR A 1028 -1.45 -30.51 -36.54
CA THR A 1028 -1.23 -31.92 -36.93
C THR A 1028 -0.15 -32.53 -36.06
N SER A 1029 -0.42 -33.71 -35.51
CA SER A 1029 0.58 -34.57 -34.88
C SER A 1029 0.78 -35.84 -35.69
N THR A 1030 1.74 -36.68 -35.27
CA THR A 1030 1.95 -38.01 -35.87
C THR A 1030 0.76 -38.96 -35.75
N LYS A 1031 -0.24 -38.67 -34.89
CA LYS A 1031 -1.41 -39.54 -34.63
C LYS A 1031 -2.76 -38.86 -34.75
N ARG A 1032 -2.84 -37.55 -34.55
CA ARG A 1032 -4.10 -36.79 -34.48
C ARG A 1032 -4.02 -35.53 -35.32
N PHE A 1033 -5.17 -35.04 -35.77
CA PHE A 1033 -5.27 -33.73 -36.43
C PHE A 1033 -6.53 -33.01 -35.92
N ALA A 1034 -6.50 -31.69 -35.87
CA ALA A 1034 -7.67 -30.89 -35.55
C ALA A 1034 -8.19 -30.14 -36.80
N VAL A 1035 -9.50 -30.00 -36.88
CA VAL A 1035 -10.20 -29.28 -37.94
C VAL A 1035 -10.96 -28.14 -37.28
N VAL A 1036 -10.66 -26.91 -37.68
CA VAL A 1036 -11.30 -25.72 -37.13
C VAL A 1036 -12.45 -25.34 -38.06
N GLY A 1037 -13.68 -25.57 -37.62
CA GLY A 1037 -14.89 -25.16 -38.32
C GLY A 1037 -15.50 -23.87 -37.75
N ASP A 1038 -16.54 -23.37 -38.41
CA ASP A 1038 -17.23 -22.13 -38.03
C ASP A 1038 -17.82 -22.19 -36.60
N THR A 1039 -18.28 -23.36 -36.18
CA THR A 1039 -18.98 -23.55 -34.90
C THR A 1039 -18.22 -24.39 -33.88
N SER A 1040 -17.19 -25.12 -34.31
CA SER A 1040 -16.50 -26.09 -33.45
C SER A 1040 -15.09 -26.43 -33.94
N ILE A 1041 -14.26 -26.88 -33.02
CA ILE A 1041 -12.95 -27.48 -33.29
C ILE A 1041 -13.09 -29.00 -33.10
N ASP A 1042 -12.88 -29.74 -34.17
CA ASP A 1042 -13.04 -31.19 -34.24
C ASP A 1042 -11.69 -31.91 -34.30
N VAL A 1043 -11.40 -32.74 -33.31
CA VAL A 1043 -10.15 -33.50 -33.21
C VAL A 1043 -10.37 -34.92 -33.71
N TYR A 1044 -9.54 -35.37 -34.64
CA TYR A 1044 -9.60 -36.70 -35.24
C TYR A 1044 -8.39 -37.56 -34.85
N ASP A 1045 -8.59 -38.87 -34.81
CA ASP A 1045 -7.56 -39.89 -34.62
C ASP A 1045 -7.25 -40.50 -36.00
N GLY A 1046 -5.99 -40.52 -36.40
CA GLY A 1046 -5.53 -40.89 -37.75
C GLY A 1046 -6.06 -42.26 -38.17
N GLY A 1047 -7.15 -42.27 -38.95
CA GLY A 1047 -7.83 -43.48 -39.43
C GLY A 1047 -9.34 -43.56 -39.11
N LYS A 1048 -9.91 -42.64 -38.33
CA LYS A 1048 -11.36 -42.59 -38.04
C LYS A 1048 -12.05 -41.47 -38.81
N LYS A 1049 -13.28 -41.74 -39.27
CA LYS A 1049 -14.13 -40.78 -40.01
C LYS A 1049 -14.94 -39.85 -39.11
N GLU A 1050 -15.12 -40.19 -37.85
CA GLU A 1050 -15.86 -39.38 -36.88
C GLU A 1050 -14.87 -38.68 -35.94
N PRO A 1051 -15.16 -37.43 -35.52
CA PRO A 1051 -14.32 -36.71 -34.58
C PRO A 1051 -14.25 -37.46 -33.25
N PHE A 1052 -13.04 -37.63 -32.76
CA PHE A 1052 -12.75 -38.19 -31.45
C PHE A 1052 -13.17 -37.23 -30.32
N PHE A 1053 -13.07 -35.93 -30.55
CA PHE A 1053 -13.45 -34.89 -29.59
C PHE A 1053 -13.85 -33.59 -30.30
N THR A 1054 -14.87 -32.90 -29.79
CA THR A 1054 -15.41 -31.66 -30.39
C THR A 1054 -15.51 -30.57 -29.34
N ILE A 1055 -14.92 -29.40 -29.62
CA ILE A 1055 -14.94 -28.22 -28.75
C ILE A 1055 -15.84 -27.15 -29.39
N PRO A 1056 -16.90 -26.67 -28.71
CA PRO A 1056 -17.75 -25.61 -29.25
C PRO A 1056 -17.04 -24.24 -29.26
N ARG A 1057 -17.20 -23.46 -30.35
CA ARG A 1057 -16.64 -22.11 -30.53
C ARG A 1057 -17.73 -21.04 -30.31
N ASN A 1058 -17.43 -20.00 -29.54
CA ASN A 1058 -18.33 -18.87 -29.21
C ASN A 1058 -17.69 -17.50 -29.53
N GLY A 1059 -17.02 -17.33 -30.66
CA GLY A 1059 -16.30 -16.08 -30.97
C GLY A 1059 -15.93 -15.88 -32.44
N ALA A 1060 -15.70 -14.62 -32.82
CA ALA A 1060 -15.46 -14.18 -34.21
C ALA A 1060 -14.02 -14.39 -34.71
N GLU A 1061 -13.01 -14.42 -33.82
CA GLU A 1061 -11.60 -14.62 -34.19
C GLU A 1061 -11.25 -16.10 -34.43
N GLU A 1062 -10.39 -16.37 -35.41
CA GLU A 1062 -9.86 -17.72 -35.70
C GLU A 1062 -8.95 -18.21 -34.58
N PRO A 1063 -9.25 -19.36 -33.95
CA PRO A 1063 -8.41 -19.93 -32.89
C PRO A 1063 -7.18 -20.62 -33.47
N LEU A 1064 -6.03 -20.51 -32.81
CA LEU A 1064 -4.85 -21.33 -33.10
C LEU A 1064 -4.85 -22.59 -32.24
N VAL A 1065 -4.47 -23.74 -32.81
CA VAL A 1065 -4.52 -25.04 -32.11
C VAL A 1065 -3.25 -25.85 -32.27
N ALA A 1066 -2.78 -26.47 -31.18
CA ALA A 1066 -1.61 -27.34 -31.16
C ALA A 1066 -1.78 -28.52 -30.19
N PHE A 1067 -1.18 -29.67 -30.49
CA PHE A 1067 -1.19 -30.84 -29.61
C PHE A 1067 -0.06 -30.77 -28.59
N PHE A 1068 -0.37 -31.09 -27.34
CA PHE A 1068 0.59 -31.01 -26.23
C PHE A 1068 0.68 -32.35 -25.49
N LYS A 1069 1.84 -32.58 -24.82
CA LYS A 1069 2.10 -33.78 -24.03
C LYS A 1069 1.86 -35.08 -24.81
N ARG A 1070 2.51 -35.22 -25.97
CA ARG A 1070 2.38 -36.37 -26.89
C ARG A 1070 0.93 -36.68 -27.31
N ASP A 1071 0.20 -35.63 -27.68
CA ASP A 1071 -1.18 -35.67 -28.17
C ASP A 1071 -2.23 -36.05 -27.13
N GLU A 1072 -1.89 -36.03 -25.83
CA GLU A 1072 -2.85 -36.24 -24.74
C GLU A 1072 -3.70 -35.00 -24.48
N GLN A 1073 -3.17 -33.81 -24.78
CA GLN A 1073 -3.82 -32.53 -24.54
C GLN A 1073 -3.89 -31.70 -25.83
N LEU A 1074 -4.87 -30.81 -25.91
CA LEU A 1074 -5.00 -29.83 -26.98
C LEU A 1074 -4.93 -28.42 -26.41
N VAL A 1075 -3.99 -27.63 -26.92
CA VAL A 1075 -3.84 -26.20 -26.60
C VAL A 1075 -4.60 -25.41 -27.64
N VAL A 1076 -5.45 -24.49 -27.17
CA VAL A 1076 -6.26 -23.60 -28.01
C VAL A 1076 -5.99 -22.16 -27.58
N TYR A 1077 -5.51 -21.33 -28.49
CA TYR A 1077 -5.38 -19.90 -28.28
C TYR A 1077 -6.48 -19.14 -29.02
N CYS A 1078 -7.22 -18.28 -28.31
CA CYS A 1078 -8.25 -17.42 -28.90
C CYS A 1078 -8.57 -16.24 -27.95
N ASN A 1079 -8.78 -15.02 -28.47
CA ASN A 1079 -9.11 -13.82 -27.69
C ASN A 1079 -8.17 -13.59 -26.48
N LYS A 1080 -6.85 -13.62 -26.71
CA LYS A 1080 -5.81 -13.49 -25.66
C LYS A 1080 -5.85 -14.55 -24.54
N LYS A 1081 -6.51 -15.69 -24.76
CA LYS A 1081 -6.58 -16.79 -23.80
C LYS A 1081 -5.96 -18.05 -24.37
N VAL A 1082 -5.10 -18.70 -23.58
CA VAL A 1082 -4.67 -20.07 -23.83
C VAL A 1082 -5.53 -21.01 -23.00
N THR A 1083 -6.14 -21.97 -23.67
CA THR A 1083 -6.98 -23.00 -23.04
C THR A 1083 -6.38 -24.37 -23.32
N ILE A 1084 -6.14 -25.15 -22.26
CA ILE A 1084 -5.64 -26.52 -22.38
C ILE A 1084 -6.79 -27.48 -22.10
N TRP A 1085 -7.04 -28.37 -23.06
CA TRP A 1085 -8.08 -29.41 -22.99
C TRP A 1085 -7.44 -30.78 -22.81
N ASP A 1086 -7.93 -31.53 -21.84
CA ASP A 1086 -7.59 -32.94 -21.69
C ASP A 1086 -8.46 -33.78 -22.63
N LEU A 1087 -7.83 -34.41 -23.63
CA LEU A 1087 -8.53 -35.14 -24.68
C LEU A 1087 -9.11 -36.47 -24.17
N ALA A 1088 -8.67 -36.99 -23.02
CA ALA A 1088 -9.19 -38.22 -22.44
C ALA A 1088 -10.51 -37.99 -21.67
N SER A 1089 -10.59 -36.93 -20.86
CA SER A 1089 -11.77 -36.58 -20.07
C SER A 1089 -12.72 -35.62 -20.77
N GLY A 1090 -12.26 -34.94 -21.82
CA GLY A 1090 -13.00 -33.91 -22.54
C GLY A 1090 -13.25 -32.64 -21.72
N LYS A 1091 -12.44 -32.41 -20.68
CA LYS A 1091 -12.56 -31.24 -19.80
C LYS A 1091 -11.48 -30.22 -20.11
N ASN A 1092 -11.87 -28.97 -19.99
CA ASN A 1092 -10.96 -27.85 -19.83
C ASN A 1092 -10.21 -28.03 -18.50
N ILE A 1093 -8.89 -28.16 -18.56
CA ILE A 1093 -8.03 -28.34 -17.38
C ILE A 1093 -7.40 -27.03 -16.93
N ALA A 1094 -7.13 -26.11 -17.86
CA ALA A 1094 -6.59 -24.79 -17.57
C ALA A 1094 -7.07 -23.77 -18.62
N THR A 1095 -7.38 -22.56 -18.17
CA THR A 1095 -7.61 -21.39 -19.04
C THR A 1095 -6.92 -20.21 -18.42
N GLN A 1096 -5.97 -19.62 -19.14
CA GLN A 1096 -5.19 -18.49 -18.66
C GLN A 1096 -5.22 -17.36 -19.69
N VAL A 1097 -5.35 -16.13 -19.19
CA VAL A 1097 -5.17 -14.93 -20.01
C VAL A 1097 -3.67 -14.73 -20.14
N VAL A 1098 -3.17 -14.62 -21.36
CA VAL A 1098 -1.77 -14.29 -21.64
C VAL A 1098 -1.73 -12.83 -22.08
N ASP A 1099 -1.08 -12.00 -21.27
CA ASP A 1099 -0.91 -10.58 -21.57
C ASP A 1099 0.25 -10.44 -22.55
N THR A 1100 -0.05 -9.98 -23.76
CA THR A 1100 0.94 -9.67 -24.78
C THR A 1100 0.43 -8.40 -25.47
N ASP A 1101 1.25 -7.36 -25.52
CA ASP A 1101 0.88 -6.02 -25.99
C ASP A 1101 0.39 -5.97 -27.45
N SER A 1102 0.65 -7.02 -28.23
CA SER A 1102 0.18 -7.16 -29.61
C SER A 1102 -1.18 -7.87 -29.75
N ALA A 1103 -1.96 -7.41 -30.73
CA ALA A 1103 -3.32 -7.89 -31.00
C ALA A 1103 -3.40 -9.04 -32.03
N GLN A 1104 -2.31 -9.40 -32.73
CA GLN A 1104 -2.33 -10.49 -33.72
C GLN A 1104 -1.25 -11.54 -33.42
N LYS A 1105 -1.69 -12.74 -33.02
CA LYS A 1105 -0.82 -13.92 -32.89
C LYS A 1105 -0.89 -14.76 -34.16
N THR A 1106 0.24 -15.35 -34.53
CA THR A 1106 0.41 -15.99 -35.84
C THR A 1106 0.61 -17.50 -35.75
N ASP A 1107 1.17 -18.04 -34.65
CA ASP A 1107 1.40 -19.49 -34.52
C ASP A 1107 1.65 -19.96 -33.06
N ILE A 1108 1.56 -21.28 -32.81
CA ILE A 1108 1.83 -21.95 -31.51
C ILE A 1108 2.81 -23.12 -31.70
N LEU A 1109 3.86 -23.17 -30.89
CA LEU A 1109 4.79 -24.30 -30.80
C LEU A 1109 4.69 -24.98 -29.42
N THR A 1110 4.78 -26.30 -29.39
CA THR A 1110 4.56 -27.11 -28.18
C THR A 1110 5.69 -28.11 -27.92
N ASP A 1111 6.19 -28.21 -26.69
CA ASP A 1111 7.13 -29.26 -26.28
C ASP A 1111 6.42 -30.63 -26.20
N PRO A 1112 6.86 -31.66 -26.95
CA PRO A 1112 6.32 -33.01 -26.85
C PRO A 1112 6.38 -33.61 -25.44
N LYS A 1113 7.35 -33.20 -24.60
CA LYS A 1113 7.48 -33.65 -23.21
C LYS A 1113 6.53 -32.93 -22.26
N GLY A 1114 5.88 -31.85 -22.70
CA GLY A 1114 4.90 -31.12 -21.91
C GLY A 1114 5.51 -30.10 -20.93
N ARG A 1115 6.76 -29.65 -21.14
CA ARG A 1115 7.42 -28.71 -20.21
C ARG A 1115 7.33 -27.25 -20.65
N TYR A 1116 7.24 -27.00 -21.95
CA TYR A 1116 7.24 -25.65 -22.52
C TYR A 1116 6.19 -25.48 -23.62
N LEU A 1117 5.68 -24.26 -23.74
CA LEU A 1117 4.77 -23.80 -24.78
C LEU A 1117 5.33 -22.49 -25.31
N ALA A 1118 5.33 -22.27 -26.63
CA ALA A 1118 5.70 -20.98 -27.19
C ALA A 1118 4.62 -20.42 -28.12
N LEU A 1119 4.47 -19.10 -28.11
CA LEU A 1119 3.51 -18.35 -28.91
C LEU A 1119 4.25 -17.30 -29.74
N TYR A 1120 3.90 -17.18 -31.02
CA TYR A 1120 4.39 -16.09 -31.86
C TYR A 1120 3.44 -14.89 -31.85
N THR A 1121 3.99 -13.72 -31.56
CA THR A 1121 3.28 -12.43 -31.55
C THR A 1121 3.85 -11.48 -32.61
N LYS A 1122 3.02 -10.59 -33.19
CA LYS A 1122 3.44 -9.59 -34.19
C LYS A 1122 3.46 -8.17 -33.60
N GLU A 1123 4.53 -7.41 -33.78
CA GLU A 1123 4.58 -5.99 -33.35
C GLU A 1123 4.07 -5.02 -34.44
N GLY A 1124 3.23 -4.02 -34.06
CA GLY A 1124 3.05 -2.70 -34.71
C GLY A 1124 2.64 -2.58 -36.20
N GLN A 1125 2.17 -1.39 -36.63
CA GLN A 1125 1.80 -1.08 -38.02
C GLN A 1125 3.04 -0.70 -38.86
N VAL A 1126 3.50 -1.58 -39.75
CA VAL A 1126 4.41 -1.25 -40.86
C VAL A 1126 3.91 -1.91 -42.15
N SER A 1127 4.06 -1.17 -43.26
CA SER A 1127 3.55 -1.51 -44.60
C SER A 1127 4.21 -2.77 -45.16
N ILE A 1128 3.39 -3.80 -45.40
CA ILE A 1128 3.79 -5.09 -45.97
C ILE A 1128 4.15 -4.93 -47.45
N SER A 1129 5.43 -5.08 -47.79
CA SER A 1129 5.78 -5.60 -49.10
C SER A 1129 7.06 -6.44 -49.04
N SER A 1130 6.90 -7.72 -49.36
CA SER A 1130 7.95 -8.75 -49.55
C SER A 1130 8.23 -9.64 -48.33
N LEU A 1131 9.05 -10.68 -48.52
CA LEU A 1131 9.20 -11.93 -47.72
C LEU A 1131 9.63 -11.73 -46.24
N ASP A 1132 9.57 -10.50 -45.75
CA ASP A 1132 10.14 -9.95 -44.52
C ASP A 1132 9.28 -10.18 -43.25
N GLY A 1133 8.12 -10.83 -43.36
CA GLY A 1133 7.17 -11.00 -42.24
C GLY A 1133 7.62 -11.88 -41.06
N TRP A 1134 8.80 -12.50 -41.13
CA TRP A 1134 9.44 -13.22 -40.02
C TRP A 1134 10.28 -12.29 -39.12
N LEU A 1135 10.78 -11.19 -39.67
CA LEU A 1135 11.54 -10.15 -38.98
C LEU A 1135 10.64 -9.19 -38.18
N GLU A 1136 9.41 -9.59 -37.87
CA GLU A 1136 8.42 -8.75 -37.16
C GLU A 1136 7.75 -9.52 -36.00
N ARG A 1137 8.30 -10.68 -35.60
CA ARG A 1137 7.72 -11.57 -34.59
C ARG A 1137 8.56 -11.71 -33.33
N VAL A 1138 7.88 -11.71 -32.17
CA VAL A 1138 8.44 -12.07 -30.86
C VAL A 1138 8.00 -13.48 -30.50
N LEU A 1139 8.94 -14.31 -30.05
CA LEU A 1139 8.69 -15.65 -29.54
C LEU A 1139 8.51 -15.58 -28.02
N ASN A 1140 7.28 -15.69 -27.55
CA ASN A 1140 6.96 -15.75 -26.12
C ASN A 1140 6.99 -17.21 -25.66
N ILE A 1141 7.95 -17.57 -24.80
CA ILE A 1141 8.10 -18.92 -24.27
C ILE A 1141 7.52 -18.96 -22.85
N TYR A 1142 6.71 -19.97 -22.58
CA TYR A 1142 6.12 -20.29 -21.28
C TYR A 1142 6.61 -21.68 -20.84
N SER A 1143 6.93 -21.80 -19.55
CA SER A 1143 7.06 -23.09 -18.89
C SER A 1143 5.69 -23.57 -18.39
N VAL A 1144 5.50 -24.88 -18.29
CA VAL A 1144 4.22 -25.50 -17.89
C VAL A 1144 4.43 -26.35 -16.66
N ASP A 1145 3.67 -26.07 -15.60
CA ASP A 1145 3.75 -26.78 -14.32
C ASP A 1145 2.96 -28.11 -14.32
N GLU A 1146 3.02 -28.85 -13.21
CA GLU A 1146 2.29 -30.12 -13.05
C GLU A 1146 0.77 -29.96 -13.12
N ASN A 1147 0.25 -28.76 -12.84
CA ASN A 1147 -1.17 -28.42 -12.88
C ASN A 1147 -1.61 -27.85 -14.24
N SER A 1148 -0.71 -27.85 -15.24
CA SER A 1148 -0.95 -27.26 -16.57
C SER A 1148 -1.19 -25.74 -16.56
N GLN A 1149 -0.62 -25.03 -15.58
CA GLN A 1149 -0.51 -23.57 -15.56
C GLN A 1149 0.72 -23.12 -16.36
N LEU A 1150 0.56 -22.00 -17.06
CA LEU A 1150 1.63 -21.40 -17.87
C LEU A 1150 2.31 -20.32 -17.06
N HIS A 1151 3.63 -20.39 -17.00
CA HIS A 1151 4.48 -19.38 -16.38
C HIS A 1151 5.42 -18.80 -17.42
N PRO A 1152 5.55 -17.47 -17.54
CA PRO A 1152 6.49 -16.84 -18.47
C PRO A 1152 7.91 -17.39 -18.28
N TYR A 1153 8.66 -17.57 -19.36
CA TYR A 1153 10.04 -18.06 -19.34
C TYR A 1153 11.01 -17.10 -20.01
N ALA A 1154 10.71 -16.67 -21.25
CA ALA A 1154 11.50 -15.67 -21.97
C ALA A 1154 10.70 -15.10 -23.14
N ASP A 1155 10.91 -13.83 -23.45
CA ASP A 1155 10.42 -13.17 -24.67
C ASP A 1155 11.61 -12.84 -25.56
N ILE A 1156 11.59 -13.37 -26.79
CA ILE A 1156 12.78 -13.35 -27.66
C ILE A 1156 12.39 -12.85 -29.06
N PRO A 1157 12.88 -11.67 -29.48
CA PRO A 1157 12.65 -11.16 -30.83
C PRO A 1157 13.36 -12.02 -31.88
N TYR A 1158 12.71 -12.17 -33.04
CA TYR A 1158 13.25 -12.84 -34.24
C TYR A 1158 13.83 -14.22 -33.96
N ALA A 1159 13.13 -15.00 -33.13
CA ALA A 1159 13.62 -16.28 -32.63
C ALA A 1159 12.76 -17.49 -33.04
N TYR A 1160 13.38 -18.65 -32.97
CA TYR A 1160 12.80 -19.96 -33.18
C TYR A 1160 13.25 -20.91 -32.07
N VAL A 1161 12.40 -21.85 -31.69
CA VAL A 1161 12.69 -22.85 -30.65
C VAL A 1161 12.57 -24.26 -31.21
N ASP A 1162 13.60 -25.08 -30.98
CA ASP A 1162 13.59 -26.52 -31.25
C ASP A 1162 13.46 -27.25 -29.90
N PHE A 1163 12.23 -27.56 -29.49
CA PHE A 1163 11.96 -28.23 -28.21
C PHE A 1163 12.50 -29.68 -28.15
N GLU A 1164 12.69 -30.35 -29.29
CA GLU A 1164 13.28 -31.69 -29.31
C GLU A 1164 14.76 -31.66 -28.97
N LYS A 1165 15.47 -30.65 -29.47
CA LYS A 1165 16.89 -30.41 -29.15
C LYS A 1165 17.10 -29.58 -27.89
N GLU A 1166 16.04 -29.01 -27.32
CA GLU A 1166 16.09 -28.07 -26.19
C GLU A 1166 16.99 -26.86 -26.51
N MET A 1167 16.80 -26.29 -27.70
CA MET A 1167 17.61 -25.19 -28.23
C MET A 1167 16.72 -24.00 -28.60
N VAL A 1168 17.19 -22.80 -28.29
CA VAL A 1168 16.65 -21.53 -28.77
C VAL A 1168 17.60 -20.98 -29.83
N TYR A 1169 17.06 -20.53 -30.96
CA TYR A 1169 17.77 -19.95 -32.09
C TYR A 1169 17.26 -18.55 -32.38
N ALA A 1170 18.15 -17.57 -32.40
CA ALA A 1170 17.86 -16.20 -32.77
C ALA A 1170 18.42 -15.88 -34.17
N LEU A 1171 17.65 -15.20 -35.02
CA LEU A 1171 18.05 -14.81 -36.38
C LEU A 1171 19.01 -13.61 -36.34
N GLY A 1172 20.01 -13.57 -37.22
CA GLY A 1172 20.89 -12.41 -37.36
C GLY A 1172 20.53 -11.47 -38.51
N ARG A 1173 20.97 -10.21 -38.39
CA ARG A 1173 20.68 -9.05 -39.27
C ARG A 1173 20.95 -9.23 -40.77
N ASP A 1174 21.84 -10.16 -41.16
CA ASP A 1174 22.15 -10.44 -42.58
C ASP A 1174 21.27 -11.53 -43.20
N ASP A 1175 20.13 -11.87 -42.58
CA ASP A 1175 19.17 -12.90 -43.01
C ASP A 1175 19.70 -14.34 -43.22
N ASP A 1176 20.99 -14.60 -43.00
CA ASP A 1176 21.64 -15.85 -43.43
C ASP A 1176 22.27 -16.70 -42.31
N ARG A 1177 22.25 -16.26 -41.05
CA ARG A 1177 22.79 -17.03 -39.91
C ARG A 1177 21.89 -16.98 -38.70
N TYR A 1178 21.68 -18.14 -38.09
CA TYR A 1178 21.05 -18.27 -36.77
C TYR A 1178 22.12 -18.39 -35.70
N TYR A 1179 21.81 -17.94 -34.49
CA TYR A 1179 22.64 -18.10 -33.31
C TYR A 1179 21.88 -18.92 -32.29
N GLY A 1180 22.47 -20.01 -31.82
CA GLY A 1180 21.77 -21.00 -30.99
C GLY A 1180 22.44 -21.24 -29.65
N ILE A 1181 21.61 -21.47 -28.62
CA ILE A 1181 22.05 -21.92 -27.29
C ILE A 1181 20.96 -22.77 -26.60
N PRO A 1182 21.30 -23.70 -25.70
CA PRO A 1182 20.30 -24.42 -24.91
C PRO A 1182 19.51 -23.52 -23.96
N PHE A 1183 18.40 -24.03 -23.43
CA PHE A 1183 17.67 -23.40 -22.34
C PHE A 1183 18.54 -23.25 -21.09
N TYR A 1184 18.60 -22.04 -20.53
CA TYR A 1184 19.27 -21.79 -19.25
C TYR A 1184 18.48 -22.38 -18.08
N GLY A 1185 19.22 -23.02 -17.18
CA GLY A 1185 18.74 -23.38 -15.86
C GLY A 1185 18.94 -22.25 -14.86
N TYR A 1186 18.14 -22.24 -13.80
CA TYR A 1186 18.21 -21.24 -12.73
C TYR A 1186 19.63 -21.03 -12.18
N GLY A 1187 20.36 -22.12 -11.88
CA GLY A 1187 21.71 -22.02 -11.33
C GLY A 1187 22.72 -21.33 -12.26
N GLU A 1188 22.57 -21.48 -13.57
CA GLU A 1188 23.44 -20.82 -14.57
C GLU A 1188 23.12 -19.33 -14.69
N LEU A 1189 21.82 -18.98 -14.68
CA LEU A 1189 21.38 -17.58 -14.66
C LEU A 1189 21.86 -16.87 -13.38
N ARG A 1190 21.75 -17.54 -12.23
CA ARG A 1190 22.24 -17.02 -10.96
C ARG A 1190 23.74 -16.74 -10.97
N GLU A 1191 24.53 -17.67 -11.49
CA GLU A 1191 25.99 -17.47 -11.59
C GLU A 1191 26.33 -16.27 -12.50
N LYS A 1192 25.64 -16.14 -13.65
CA LYS A 1192 25.80 -14.99 -14.54
C LYS A 1192 25.43 -13.67 -13.85
N ALA A 1193 24.32 -13.64 -13.10
CA ALA A 1193 23.87 -12.46 -12.37
C ALA A 1193 24.86 -12.05 -11.27
N GLU A 1194 25.32 -13.01 -10.46
CA GLU A 1194 26.32 -12.79 -9.40
C GLU A 1194 27.67 -12.30 -9.97
N GLN A 1195 28.06 -12.73 -11.17
CA GLN A 1195 29.26 -12.21 -11.85
C GLN A 1195 29.14 -10.75 -12.25
N ILE A 1196 27.95 -10.31 -12.70
CA ILE A 1196 27.67 -8.91 -13.04
C ILE A 1196 27.66 -8.04 -11.77
N LEU A 1197 26.98 -8.50 -10.71
CA LEU A 1197 26.88 -7.78 -9.42
C LEU A 1197 28.19 -7.75 -8.63
N GLY A 1198 29.01 -8.81 -8.68
CA GLY A 1198 30.28 -8.90 -7.96
C GLY A 1198 31.36 -7.93 -8.44
N ALA A 1199 31.10 -7.21 -9.52
CA ALA A 1199 32.07 -6.43 -10.27
C ALA A 1199 31.91 -4.91 -10.09
N ARG A 1200 31.74 -4.36 -8.87
CA ARG A 1200 32.16 -2.98 -8.51
C ARG A 1200 31.87 -2.63 -7.05
N LYS A 1201 32.71 -1.76 -6.49
CA LYS A 1201 32.42 -0.96 -5.28
C LYS A 1201 32.62 0.49 -5.69
N GLU A 1202 31.57 1.28 -5.65
CA GLU A 1202 31.70 2.71 -5.88
C GLU A 1202 32.61 3.33 -4.82
N LYS A 1203 33.51 4.21 -5.28
CA LYS A 1203 34.28 5.07 -4.39
C LYS A 1203 33.47 6.34 -4.19
N THR A 1204 33.23 6.72 -2.94
CA THR A 1204 32.76 8.06 -2.62
C THR A 1204 33.83 9.07 -3.01
N VAL A 1205 33.45 10.02 -3.86
CA VAL A 1205 34.27 11.17 -4.26
C VAL A 1205 33.67 12.41 -3.59
N ASP A 1206 34.50 13.21 -2.92
CA ASP A 1206 34.06 14.46 -2.28
C ASP A 1206 33.98 15.60 -3.30
N ILE A 1207 33.13 16.59 -3.03
CA ILE A 1207 33.02 17.80 -3.88
C ILE A 1207 34.27 18.66 -3.72
N THR A 1208 34.92 18.98 -4.86
CA THR A 1208 35.97 19.99 -4.91
C THR A 1208 35.36 21.36 -5.09
N TYR A 1209 35.60 22.27 -4.16
CA TYR A 1209 35.13 23.65 -4.27
C TYR A 1209 36.16 24.51 -5.01
N ILE A 1210 35.70 25.22 -6.04
CA ILE A 1210 36.51 26.13 -6.84
C ILE A 1210 36.28 27.54 -6.33
N SER A 1211 37.27 28.06 -5.60
CA SER A 1211 37.28 29.42 -5.09
C SER A 1211 37.24 30.44 -6.22
N GLU A 1212 36.51 31.53 -6.00
CA GLU A 1212 36.24 32.52 -7.04
C GLU A 1212 37.48 33.13 -7.68
#